data_AF-A0A5C5WYN4-F1
#
_entry.id   AF-A0A5C5WYN4-F1
#
_cell.length_a   1.000
_cell.length_b   1.000
_cell.length_c   1.000
_cell.angle_alpha   90.00
_cell.angle_beta   90.00
_cell.angle_gamma   90.00
#
_symmetry.space_group_name_H-M   'P 1'
#
loop_
_entity.id
_entity.type
_entity.pdbx_description
1 polymer ?
#
loop_
_entity_poly.entity_id
_entity_poly.type
_entity_poly.pdbx_seq_one_letter_code
_entity_poly.pdbx_strand_id
1 'polypeptide(L)'
;MHTHRLMVFVSVLVLACANTDGEDASAIRTSTLDLEYRNVDGISLKLDLLLPKHPSSIASPCVVFVHGGGWGNGDKTIGTRIAGWLTEHGFAVASIGQRSTKVAQWPAQIDDCYAAVRWVRDHASDYHLDPDRVGAWGSSSGGHLAALMGTRPCPDPETTSSRVNAVCDWFGPTDLLSMPANTLGNGRTQADIAKSNGARLLGATVLEVPQRAKDASALDQVSEDDAAFLIMHGDQDNSVPIEQSQKLHSKLVRHGVESQLEIIPGSGHGGKEFQSERSRSLILRFFQSHLMGNWPQGIGPQGNFNVSQAIAPTKWSVVKNENVRWRKVLPETGQSTVVTWGDRLFFTTMKPVQQDSETGSDMVAWCCNADTGETMWTRDLRADHPLRLSGCFGDSTSPPPLTDGQRVCFFNASGRIACFDYEGKLLWQNDMMPVSRTQPFLSNGQVVFIHQSYMPNSEGHFTHDHKDAASDHWTQLQALDIATGSPIWRTKCGVNMGCVPLPTSLSDGRRVILVGRGGGHSPPEKPDGISLVSAIDGSTIWTLPIENFMSTMSLNVFGDRALVFDGGDHLWIDVFTGKVARRESFTANVDLRRNTSSNAGRPLWESETVSIDLGTSSRAIIQQSNVLAGHYHYFRSYTQPWLGRVNVITGVAEYLQIPVQLNRANDKDVDRWLWNESEMSDHEIEVQHQMMRKPTKSLPIQHWAFEPNEMRNASGALVMGDSRSRGNGWGHHASAVPTVVGQHMYVPTMSGTVYVIRWNNETLDETSIIGINDLGPLGKSFNRGSLSYHRGRLYAHTIQELICLE
;
A
#
# COMPACT_ATOMS: atom_id res chain seq x y z
N MET A 1 32.77 71.97 38.24
CA MET A 1 32.57 70.59 37.76
C MET A 1 32.93 69.62 38.86
N HIS A 2 31.98 68.79 39.32
CA HIS A 2 32.10 67.33 39.49
C HIS A 2 30.83 66.83 40.20
N THR A 3 30.05 66.00 39.51
CA THR A 3 28.83 65.33 39.96
C THR A 3 29.12 63.86 40.25
N HIS A 4 28.52 63.33 41.31
CA HIS A 4 28.82 62.02 41.88
C HIS A 4 28.20 60.83 41.11
N ARG A 5 29.02 59.80 40.90
CA ARG A 5 28.63 58.39 40.69
C ARG A 5 28.95 57.62 41.97
N LEU A 6 28.09 56.69 42.37
CA LEU A 6 28.50 55.58 43.22
C LEU A 6 27.74 54.31 42.82
N MET A 7 28.51 53.24 42.67
CA MET A 7 28.12 51.89 42.30
C MET A 7 28.54 51.00 43.46
N VAL A 8 27.68 50.13 43.97
CA VAL A 8 28.05 49.06 44.93
C VAL A 8 27.28 47.79 44.58
N PHE A 9 28.03 46.71 44.38
CA PHE A 9 27.59 45.32 44.20
C PHE A 9 27.45 44.64 45.57
N VAL A 10 26.37 43.86 45.80
CA VAL A 10 26.40 42.67 46.68
C VAL A 10 25.37 41.64 46.19
N SER A 11 25.85 40.44 45.91
CA SER A 11 25.06 39.23 45.63
C SER A 11 24.50 38.63 46.93
N VAL A 12 23.20 38.30 46.97
CA VAL A 12 22.65 37.33 47.93
C VAL A 12 21.69 36.39 47.19
N LEU A 13 22.00 35.11 47.26
CA LEU A 13 21.26 33.97 46.75
C LEU A 13 20.36 33.45 47.88
N VAL A 14 19.04 33.43 47.72
CA VAL A 14 18.14 32.59 48.52
C VAL A 14 17.03 32.03 47.61
N LEU A 15 16.96 30.71 47.54
CA LEU A 15 15.93 29.89 46.90
C LEU A 15 14.59 29.96 47.66
N ALA A 16 13.49 29.92 46.89
CA ALA A 16 12.36 28.98 47.00
C ALA A 16 10.93 29.61 46.97
N CYS A 17 10.26 29.28 45.86
CA CYS A 17 8.85 28.87 45.70
C CYS A 17 7.69 29.89 45.62
N ALA A 18 7.10 29.87 44.41
CA ALA A 18 5.67 29.72 44.08
C ALA A 18 4.85 30.96 43.61
N ASN A 19 4.53 30.86 42.32
CA ASN A 19 3.36 31.32 41.55
C ASN A 19 3.09 32.82 41.37
N THR A 20 3.30 33.27 40.12
CA THR A 20 2.19 33.67 39.25
C THR A 20 2.47 33.19 37.83
N ASP A 21 1.64 32.26 37.36
CA ASP A 21 1.63 31.72 36.00
C ASP A 21 1.38 32.83 34.97
N GLY A 22 2.22 32.87 33.95
CA GLY A 22 1.98 33.64 32.72
C GLY A 22 1.14 32.80 31.77
N GLU A 23 -0.11 33.21 31.57
CA GLU A 23 -0.87 32.84 30.38
C GLU A 23 -0.21 33.50 29.16
N ASP A 24 0.33 32.69 28.25
CA ASP A 24 0.49 33.08 26.85
C ASP A 24 -0.19 32.01 25.97
N ALA A 25 -1.52 32.10 25.95
CA ALA A 25 -2.35 31.34 25.02
C ALA A 25 -2.33 32.06 23.67
N SER A 26 -1.37 31.71 22.80
CA SER A 26 -1.55 32.00 21.38
C SER A 26 -2.78 31.24 20.90
N ALA A 27 -3.84 31.96 20.53
CA ALA A 27 -5.04 31.35 19.99
C ALA A 27 -4.65 30.56 18.74
N ILE A 28 -4.82 29.23 18.78
CA ILE A 28 -4.58 28.36 17.63
C ILE A 28 -5.48 28.86 16.50
N ARG A 29 -4.88 29.39 15.43
CA ARG A 29 -5.62 29.89 14.27
C ARG A 29 -6.26 28.70 13.57
N THR A 30 -7.57 28.52 13.73
CA THR A 30 -8.32 27.39 13.15
C THR A 30 -8.75 27.65 11.69
N SER A 31 -8.72 28.91 11.25
CA SER A 31 -9.04 29.29 9.87
C SER A 31 -8.45 30.64 9.47
N THR A 32 -8.19 30.80 8.17
CA THR A 32 -7.89 32.07 7.51
C THR A 32 -8.79 32.24 6.30
N LEU A 33 -9.61 33.28 6.28
CA LEU A 33 -10.59 33.51 5.23
C LEU A 33 -10.10 34.55 4.22
N ASP A 34 -10.66 34.51 3.02
CA ASP A 34 -10.47 35.52 1.96
C ASP A 34 -9.00 35.76 1.54
N LEU A 35 -8.18 34.71 1.57
CA LEU A 35 -6.80 34.75 1.09
C LEU A 35 -6.77 34.87 -0.43
N GLU A 36 -6.19 35.93 -0.96
CA GLU A 36 -5.95 36.04 -2.40
C GLU A 36 -4.89 35.03 -2.81
N TYR A 37 -5.26 34.14 -3.74
CA TYR A 37 -4.32 33.18 -4.33
C TYR A 37 -3.90 33.53 -5.75
N ARG A 38 -4.68 34.38 -6.43
CA ARG A 38 -4.37 34.87 -7.77
C ARG A 38 -5.12 36.17 -8.05
N ASN A 39 -4.48 37.08 -8.77
CA ASN A 39 -5.14 38.23 -9.39
C ASN A 39 -5.02 38.13 -10.92
N VAL A 40 -6.13 38.19 -11.64
CA VAL A 40 -6.15 38.17 -13.12
C VAL A 40 -6.96 39.35 -13.61
N ASP A 41 -6.32 40.27 -14.32
CA ASP A 41 -6.96 41.47 -14.90
C ASP A 41 -7.78 42.27 -13.86
N GLY A 42 -7.28 42.36 -12.63
CA GLY A 42 -7.93 43.05 -11.51
C GLY A 42 -8.98 42.22 -10.76
N ILE A 43 -9.23 40.97 -11.18
CA ILE A 43 -10.10 40.03 -10.48
C ILE A 43 -9.29 39.30 -9.42
N SER A 44 -9.52 39.66 -8.15
CA SER A 44 -8.97 38.99 -6.97
C SER A 44 -9.68 37.66 -6.74
N LEU A 45 -8.98 36.55 -6.94
CA LEU A 45 -9.47 35.21 -6.66
C LEU A 45 -8.99 34.77 -5.29
N LYS A 46 -9.94 34.29 -4.48
CA LYS A 46 -9.74 34.05 -3.05
C LYS A 46 -10.07 32.63 -2.65
N LEU A 47 -9.41 32.18 -1.59
CA LEU A 47 -9.68 30.92 -0.90
C LEU A 47 -9.90 31.13 0.60
N ASP A 48 -10.63 30.21 1.21
CA ASP A 48 -10.75 30.07 2.66
C ASP A 48 -9.94 28.84 3.09
N LEU A 49 -8.92 29.04 3.94
CA LEU A 49 -8.05 27.99 4.45
C LEU A 49 -8.47 27.61 5.87
N LEU A 50 -8.93 26.37 6.05
CA LEU A 50 -9.21 25.78 7.35
C LEU A 50 -8.03 24.91 7.77
N LEU A 51 -7.53 25.12 8.99
CA LEU A 51 -6.39 24.39 9.54
C LEU A 51 -6.87 23.29 10.50
N PRO A 52 -6.08 22.23 10.72
CA PRO A 52 -6.43 21.17 11.65
C PRO A 52 -6.76 21.71 13.05
N LYS A 53 -7.81 21.17 13.67
CA LYS A 53 -8.21 21.56 15.04
C LYS A 53 -7.19 21.14 16.09
N HIS A 54 -6.44 20.09 15.80
CA HIS A 54 -5.38 19.55 16.64
C HIS A 54 -4.06 19.62 15.86
N PRO A 55 -3.33 20.75 15.93
CA PRO A 55 -2.03 20.89 15.27
C PRO A 55 -1.08 19.79 15.75
N SER A 56 -0.36 19.20 14.80
CA SER A 56 0.71 18.24 15.05
C SER A 56 2.06 18.93 14.82
N SER A 57 3.16 18.32 15.28
CA SER A 57 4.50 18.68 14.83
C SER A 57 4.75 18.35 13.36
N ILE A 58 3.87 17.53 12.75
CA ILE A 58 3.94 17.11 11.37
C ILE A 58 3.04 18.00 10.50
N ALA A 59 3.62 18.45 9.39
CA ALA A 59 2.92 19.24 8.38
C ALA A 59 1.67 18.52 7.85
N SER A 60 0.59 19.25 7.66
CA SER A 60 -0.72 18.67 7.37
C SER A 60 -0.98 18.54 5.87
N PRO A 61 -1.51 17.41 5.39
CA PRO A 61 -2.00 17.33 4.02
C PRO A 61 -3.16 18.32 3.80
N CYS A 62 -3.31 18.80 2.57
CA CYS A 62 -4.33 19.79 2.22
C CYS A 62 -5.30 19.22 1.18
N VAL A 63 -6.60 19.41 1.40
CA VAL A 63 -7.65 19.12 0.41
C VAL A 63 -8.17 20.44 -0.18
N VAL A 64 -7.95 20.63 -1.48
CA VAL A 64 -8.50 21.75 -2.23
C VAL A 64 -9.95 21.44 -2.58
N PHE A 65 -10.89 22.22 -2.05
CA PHE A 65 -12.32 22.04 -2.33
C PHE A 65 -12.82 23.01 -3.41
N VAL A 66 -13.49 22.47 -4.43
CA VAL A 66 -14.08 23.23 -5.54
C VAL A 66 -15.61 23.12 -5.51
N HIS A 67 -16.29 24.27 -5.39
CA HIS A 67 -17.74 24.30 -5.29
C HIS A 67 -18.45 24.00 -6.62
N GLY A 68 -19.65 23.40 -6.52
CA GLY A 68 -20.58 23.28 -7.65
C GLY A 68 -21.29 24.60 -7.99
N GLY A 69 -22.10 24.57 -9.05
CA GLY A 69 -22.89 25.74 -9.49
C GLY A 69 -22.92 25.96 -11.01
N GLY A 70 -22.57 24.94 -11.81
CA GLY A 70 -22.58 25.01 -13.27
C GLY A 70 -21.53 25.98 -13.83
N TRP A 71 -20.36 26.07 -13.17
CA TRP A 71 -19.24 26.97 -13.48
C TRP A 71 -19.56 28.48 -13.43
N GLY A 72 -20.82 28.85 -13.18
CA GLY A 72 -21.28 30.24 -13.22
C GLY A 72 -21.79 30.79 -11.89
N ASN A 73 -22.05 29.92 -10.91
CA ASN A 73 -22.67 30.24 -9.62
C ASN A 73 -21.96 29.50 -8.46
N GLY A 74 -22.34 29.85 -7.23
CA GLY A 74 -21.74 29.30 -6.00
C GLY A 74 -20.55 30.13 -5.52
N ASP A 75 -20.06 29.78 -4.33
CA ASP A 75 -18.92 30.44 -3.70
C ASP A 75 -18.16 29.49 -2.76
N LYS A 76 -16.96 29.91 -2.37
CA LYS A 76 -16.01 29.15 -1.55
C LYS A 76 -16.53 28.80 -0.14
N THR A 77 -17.56 29.45 0.39
CA THR A 77 -18.11 29.08 1.71
C THR A 77 -18.77 27.69 1.71
N ILE A 78 -19.11 27.15 0.53
CA ILE A 78 -19.68 25.80 0.40
C ILE A 78 -18.69 24.73 0.89
N GLY A 79 -17.41 24.83 0.50
CA GLY A 79 -16.39 23.86 0.93
C GLY A 79 -16.15 23.89 2.42
N THR A 80 -16.20 25.08 3.03
CA THR A 80 -16.13 25.24 4.50
C THR A 80 -17.20 24.43 5.22
N ARG A 81 -18.42 24.35 4.67
CA ARG A 81 -19.53 23.58 5.24
C ARG A 81 -19.46 22.08 4.94
N ILE A 82 -19.02 21.70 3.75
CA ILE A 82 -19.04 20.30 3.28
C ILE A 82 -17.80 19.53 3.72
N ALA A 83 -16.62 20.14 3.61
CA ALA A 83 -15.33 19.48 3.82
C ALA A 83 -14.64 19.86 5.14
N GLY A 84 -15.11 20.92 5.83
CA GLY A 84 -14.44 21.43 7.04
C GLY A 84 -14.29 20.42 8.17
N TRP A 85 -15.11 19.38 8.24
CA TRP A 85 -14.97 18.29 9.22
C TRP A 85 -13.66 17.50 9.07
N LEU A 86 -12.99 17.52 7.90
CA LEU A 86 -11.69 16.90 7.71
C LEU A 86 -10.60 17.51 8.62
N THR A 87 -10.79 18.75 9.10
CA THR A 87 -9.88 19.40 10.06
C THR A 87 -9.85 18.73 11.42
N GLU A 88 -10.88 17.94 11.76
CA GLU A 88 -10.90 17.10 12.96
C GLU A 88 -9.98 15.88 12.84
N HIS A 89 -9.55 15.56 11.62
CA HIS A 89 -8.77 14.38 11.28
C HIS A 89 -7.38 14.70 10.74
N GLY A 90 -6.86 15.91 11.01
CA GLY A 90 -5.49 16.29 10.67
C GLY A 90 -5.28 16.81 9.24
N PHE A 91 -6.35 17.11 8.50
CA PHE A 91 -6.26 17.74 7.18
C PHE A 91 -6.46 19.25 7.26
N ALA A 92 -5.75 19.98 6.42
CA ALA A 92 -6.16 21.33 6.03
C ALA A 92 -7.17 21.25 4.88
N VAL A 93 -8.04 22.26 4.78
CA VAL A 93 -8.99 22.40 3.67
C VAL A 93 -8.86 23.79 3.06
N ALA A 94 -8.48 23.87 1.80
CA ALA A 94 -8.44 25.11 1.03
C ALA A 94 -9.68 25.18 0.12
N SER A 95 -10.71 25.89 0.53
CA SER A 95 -11.93 26.05 -0.27
C SER A 95 -11.79 27.25 -1.21
N ILE A 96 -11.84 27.03 -2.52
CA ILE A 96 -11.43 28.04 -3.52
C ILE A 96 -12.64 28.67 -4.22
N GLY A 97 -12.54 29.95 -4.55
CA GLY A 97 -13.38 30.58 -5.58
C GLY A 97 -12.68 30.53 -6.94
N GLN A 98 -13.44 30.42 -8.03
CA GLN A 98 -12.93 30.43 -9.41
C GLN A 98 -13.71 31.43 -10.28
N ARG A 99 -13.16 31.86 -11.42
CA ARG A 99 -13.82 32.80 -12.34
C ARG A 99 -15.09 32.21 -12.96
N SER A 100 -16.23 32.83 -12.66
CA SER A 100 -17.52 32.51 -13.28
C SER A 100 -17.48 32.58 -14.81
N THR A 101 -18.22 31.69 -15.48
CA THR A 101 -18.44 31.71 -16.95
C THR A 101 -19.10 33.00 -17.46
N LYS A 102 -19.66 33.83 -16.57
CA LYS A 102 -20.15 35.18 -16.87
C LYS A 102 -19.01 36.20 -17.11
N VAL A 103 -17.80 35.86 -16.67
CA VAL A 103 -16.62 36.73 -16.70
C VAL A 103 -15.55 36.17 -17.63
N ALA A 104 -15.28 34.86 -17.58
CA ALA A 104 -14.27 34.22 -18.43
C ALA A 104 -14.70 32.81 -18.85
N GLN A 105 -14.42 32.44 -20.09
CA GLN A 105 -14.67 31.08 -20.62
C GLN A 105 -13.46 30.17 -20.39
N TRP A 106 -13.61 28.88 -20.70
CA TRP A 106 -12.56 27.87 -20.64
C TRP A 106 -11.30 28.31 -21.40
N PRO A 107 -10.07 28.11 -20.86
CA PRO A 107 -9.73 27.29 -19.69
C PRO A 107 -9.67 28.03 -18.33
N ALA A 108 -10.23 29.24 -18.22
CA ALA A 108 -10.06 30.09 -17.03
C ALA A 108 -10.33 29.37 -15.70
N GLN A 109 -11.37 28.53 -15.65
CA GLN A 109 -11.77 27.81 -14.43
C GLN A 109 -10.74 26.78 -13.95
N ILE A 110 -10.13 26.01 -14.87
CA ILE A 110 -9.11 25.02 -14.48
C ILE A 110 -7.77 25.71 -14.18
N ASP A 111 -7.45 26.79 -14.90
CA ASP A 111 -6.23 27.58 -14.63
C ASP A 111 -6.26 28.19 -13.22
N ASP A 112 -7.44 28.59 -12.76
CA ASP A 112 -7.66 29.08 -11.40
C ASP A 112 -7.44 27.96 -10.36
N CYS A 113 -7.93 26.74 -10.65
CA CYS A 113 -7.70 25.58 -9.79
C CYS A 113 -6.21 25.19 -9.70
N TYR A 114 -5.49 25.18 -10.83
CA TYR A 114 -4.05 24.93 -10.83
C TYR A 114 -3.29 25.99 -10.03
N ALA A 115 -3.67 27.27 -10.17
CA ALA A 115 -3.07 28.35 -9.38
C ALA A 115 -3.33 28.20 -7.88
N ALA A 116 -4.50 27.72 -7.47
CA ALA A 116 -4.78 27.46 -6.07
C ALA A 116 -3.93 26.31 -5.50
N VAL A 117 -3.70 25.24 -6.26
CA VAL A 117 -2.78 24.15 -5.84
C VAL A 117 -1.36 24.66 -5.69
N ARG A 118 -0.88 25.45 -6.65
CA ARG A 118 0.45 26.09 -6.56
C ARG A 118 0.54 26.99 -5.34
N TRP A 119 -0.49 27.80 -5.08
CA TRP A 119 -0.55 28.66 -3.89
C TRP A 119 -0.43 27.85 -2.60
N VAL A 120 -1.13 26.70 -2.47
CA VAL A 120 -1.03 25.82 -1.31
C VAL A 120 0.40 25.32 -1.10
N ARG A 121 1.10 24.97 -2.19
CA ARG A 121 2.50 24.51 -2.15
C ARG A 121 3.46 25.63 -1.81
N ASP A 122 3.32 26.78 -2.47
CA ASP A 122 4.20 27.94 -2.30
C ASP A 122 4.10 28.55 -0.90
N HIS A 123 2.95 28.40 -0.23
CA HIS A 123 2.71 28.89 1.14
C HIS A 123 2.70 27.78 2.19
N ALA A 124 3.17 26.57 1.85
CA ALA A 124 3.08 25.42 2.73
C ALA A 124 3.79 25.64 4.06
N SER A 125 4.98 26.28 4.05
CA SER A 125 5.71 26.64 5.26
C SER A 125 4.94 27.58 6.18
N ASP A 126 4.21 28.55 5.61
CA ASP A 126 3.54 29.62 6.35
C ASP A 126 2.35 29.09 7.15
N TYR A 127 1.74 28.01 6.68
CA TYR A 127 0.53 27.41 7.25
C TYR A 127 0.75 25.98 7.78
N HIS A 128 2.02 25.54 7.88
CA HIS A 128 2.40 24.19 8.32
C HIS A 128 1.69 23.08 7.51
N LEU A 129 1.63 23.26 6.19
CA LEU A 129 1.09 22.31 5.24
C LEU A 129 2.20 21.47 4.62
N ASP A 130 1.84 20.31 4.10
CA ASP A 130 2.74 19.47 3.33
C ASP A 130 2.52 19.72 1.83
N PRO A 131 3.51 20.26 1.09
CA PRO A 131 3.36 20.60 -0.31
C PRO A 131 3.25 19.37 -1.24
N ASP A 132 3.67 18.20 -0.77
CA ASP A 132 3.67 16.96 -1.56
C ASP A 132 2.38 16.15 -1.38
N ARG A 133 1.50 16.57 -0.47
CA ARG A 133 0.27 15.84 -0.09
C ARG A 133 -0.97 16.72 -0.25
N VAL A 134 -1.35 16.95 -1.50
CA VAL A 134 -2.48 17.80 -1.91
C VAL A 134 -3.54 16.97 -2.64
N GLY A 135 -4.75 16.90 -2.10
CA GLY A 135 -5.91 16.29 -2.76
C GLY A 135 -6.88 17.34 -3.32
N ALA A 136 -7.80 16.91 -4.18
CA ALA A 136 -8.92 17.71 -4.67
C ALA A 136 -10.26 17.07 -4.32
N TRP A 137 -11.26 17.90 -4.02
CA TRP A 137 -12.63 17.45 -3.83
C TRP A 137 -13.58 18.48 -4.45
N GLY A 138 -14.57 18.04 -5.22
CA GLY A 138 -15.62 18.95 -5.64
C GLY A 138 -16.97 18.28 -5.85
N SER A 139 -17.99 19.11 -6.09
CA SER A 139 -19.36 18.69 -6.38
C SER A 139 -19.86 19.26 -7.71
N SER A 140 -20.55 18.46 -8.52
CA SER A 140 -21.11 18.88 -9.80
C SER A 140 -20.03 19.53 -10.69
N SER A 141 -20.20 20.78 -11.14
CA SER A 141 -19.14 21.51 -11.88
C SER A 141 -17.81 21.63 -11.13
N GLY A 142 -17.82 21.62 -9.79
CA GLY A 142 -16.59 21.53 -9.00
C GLY A 142 -16.00 20.13 -8.98
N GLY A 143 -16.83 19.08 -9.04
CA GLY A 143 -16.39 17.69 -9.20
C GLY A 143 -15.71 17.47 -10.56
N HIS A 144 -16.27 18.08 -11.62
CA HIS A 144 -15.63 18.19 -12.94
C HIS A 144 -14.24 18.82 -12.89
N LEU A 145 -14.09 19.97 -12.22
CA LEU A 145 -12.80 20.64 -12.09
C LEU A 145 -11.82 19.82 -11.23
N ALA A 146 -12.29 19.21 -10.12
CA ALA A 146 -11.48 18.32 -9.30
C ALA A 146 -10.99 17.09 -10.08
N ALA A 147 -11.85 16.50 -10.91
CA ALA A 147 -11.48 15.40 -11.79
C ALA A 147 -10.40 15.82 -12.80
N LEU A 148 -10.55 16.99 -13.43
CA LEU A 148 -9.54 17.55 -14.32
C LEU A 148 -8.22 17.88 -13.61
N MET A 149 -8.24 18.31 -12.35
CA MET A 149 -7.00 18.49 -11.58
C MET A 149 -6.23 17.17 -11.41
N GLY A 150 -6.94 16.03 -11.35
CA GLY A 150 -6.36 14.70 -11.26
C GLY A 150 -5.92 14.09 -12.59
N THR A 151 -6.61 14.40 -13.70
CA THR A 151 -6.37 13.78 -15.01
C THR A 151 -5.64 14.65 -16.02
N ARG A 152 -5.72 15.98 -15.91
CA ARG A 152 -5.21 16.91 -16.93
C ARG A 152 -3.95 17.60 -16.45
N PRO A 153 -2.78 17.34 -17.06
CA PRO A 153 -1.58 18.14 -16.82
C PRO A 153 -1.80 19.62 -17.19
N CYS A 154 -1.14 20.53 -16.47
CA CYS A 154 -1.11 21.94 -16.87
C CYS A 154 -0.39 22.05 -18.24
N PRO A 155 -0.98 22.72 -19.25
CA PRO A 155 -0.36 22.85 -20.57
C PRO A 155 0.84 23.80 -20.56
N ASP A 156 0.86 24.75 -19.63
CA ASP A 156 1.95 25.72 -19.48
C ASP A 156 3.04 25.17 -18.56
N PRO A 157 4.33 25.48 -18.82
CA PRO A 157 5.43 25.12 -17.93
C PRO A 157 5.20 25.65 -16.51
N GLU A 158 5.42 24.79 -15.51
CA GLU A 158 5.23 25.14 -14.12
C GLU A 158 6.56 25.08 -13.35
N THR A 159 6.83 26.08 -12.51
CA THR A 159 7.93 26.02 -11.53
C THR A 159 7.52 25.22 -10.29
N THR A 160 6.30 25.45 -9.84
CA THR A 160 5.64 24.70 -8.77
C THR A 160 4.55 23.85 -9.43
N SER A 161 4.60 22.53 -9.25
CA SER A 161 3.62 21.61 -9.84
C SER A 161 2.19 21.98 -9.41
N SER A 162 1.20 21.74 -10.28
CA SER A 162 -0.23 21.80 -9.95
C SER A 162 -0.92 20.44 -9.85
N ARG A 163 -0.19 19.33 -10.00
CA ARG A 163 -0.74 17.95 -9.87
C ARG A 163 -1.28 17.69 -8.47
N VAL A 164 -2.37 16.93 -8.35
CA VAL A 164 -2.89 16.46 -7.05
C VAL A 164 -2.67 14.95 -6.90
N ASN A 165 -2.70 14.46 -5.66
CA ASN A 165 -2.45 13.05 -5.34
C ASN A 165 -3.72 12.20 -5.26
N ALA A 166 -4.87 12.82 -4.95
CA ALA A 166 -6.14 12.14 -4.76
C ALA A 166 -7.32 13.04 -5.12
N VAL A 167 -8.37 12.48 -5.75
CA VAL A 167 -9.57 13.20 -6.16
C VAL A 167 -10.83 12.55 -5.59
N CYS A 168 -11.64 13.33 -4.88
CA CYS A 168 -13.03 12.98 -4.57
C CYS A 168 -13.98 13.74 -5.51
N ASP A 169 -14.58 13.03 -6.47
CA ASP A 169 -15.56 13.58 -7.42
C ASP A 169 -16.99 13.25 -6.95
N TRP A 170 -17.75 14.27 -6.57
CA TRP A 170 -19.19 14.14 -6.36
C TRP A 170 -19.94 14.54 -7.63
N PHE A 171 -20.48 13.54 -8.33
CA PHE A 171 -21.39 13.67 -9.48
C PHE A 171 -20.99 14.75 -10.52
N GLY A 172 -19.69 14.85 -10.81
CA GLY A 172 -19.18 15.76 -11.84
C GLY A 172 -19.51 15.29 -13.25
N PRO A 173 -19.80 16.20 -14.20
CA PRO A 173 -19.76 15.86 -15.61
C PRO A 173 -18.31 15.58 -16.03
N THR A 174 -18.05 14.49 -16.74
CA THR A 174 -16.69 14.00 -17.07
C THR A 174 -16.43 13.98 -18.58
N ASP A 175 -17.50 14.01 -19.38
CA ASP A 175 -17.53 14.04 -20.84
C ASP A 175 -18.59 15.06 -21.30
N LEU A 176 -18.13 16.25 -21.66
CA LEU A 176 -18.98 17.33 -22.15
C LEU A 176 -19.59 17.04 -23.52
N LEU A 177 -18.95 16.20 -24.35
CA LEU A 177 -19.45 15.84 -25.67
C LEU A 177 -20.72 14.98 -25.57
N SER A 178 -20.82 14.11 -24.57
CA SER A 178 -21.99 13.23 -24.38
C SER A 178 -23.01 13.71 -23.34
N MET A 179 -22.75 14.84 -22.67
CA MET A 179 -23.72 15.40 -21.71
C MET A 179 -25.05 15.76 -22.40
N PRO A 180 -26.21 15.27 -21.89
CA PRO A 180 -27.50 15.51 -22.56
C PRO A 180 -27.86 16.98 -22.74
N ALA A 181 -27.41 17.85 -21.83
CA ALA A 181 -27.63 19.30 -21.94
C ALA A 181 -26.88 19.96 -23.11
N ASN A 182 -25.84 19.31 -23.65
CA ASN A 182 -24.97 19.82 -24.70
C ASN A 182 -25.30 19.22 -26.08
N THR A 183 -26.22 18.27 -26.16
CA THR A 183 -26.53 17.49 -27.37
C THR A 183 -28.00 17.63 -27.77
N LEU A 184 -28.28 17.41 -29.07
CA LEU A 184 -29.64 17.33 -29.57
C LEU A 184 -30.31 16.05 -29.04
N GLY A 185 -31.47 16.19 -28.41
CA GLY A 185 -32.19 15.07 -27.78
C GLY A 185 -33.16 15.55 -26.71
N ASN A 186 -34.10 14.70 -26.29
CA ASN A 186 -35.10 14.99 -25.26
C ASN A 186 -35.89 16.30 -25.49
N GLY A 187 -36.16 16.65 -26.76
CA GLY A 187 -36.89 17.86 -27.13
C GLY A 187 -36.07 19.17 -27.11
N ARG A 188 -34.75 19.13 -26.86
CA ARG A 188 -33.89 20.33 -26.88
C ARG A 188 -33.64 20.83 -28.30
N THR A 189 -33.74 22.15 -28.48
CA THR A 189 -33.40 22.85 -29.72
C THR A 189 -31.94 23.28 -29.74
N GLN A 190 -31.43 23.67 -30.91
CA GLN A 190 -30.09 24.27 -31.03
C GLN A 190 -29.94 25.53 -30.16
N ALA A 191 -31.02 26.31 -30.00
CA ALA A 191 -31.03 27.50 -29.16
C ALA A 191 -30.92 27.17 -27.66
N ASP A 192 -31.47 26.02 -27.24
CA ASP A 192 -31.33 25.55 -25.86
C ASP A 192 -29.89 25.11 -25.58
N ILE A 193 -29.28 24.38 -26.53
CA ILE A 193 -27.89 23.93 -26.43
C ILE A 193 -26.93 25.12 -26.38
N ALA A 194 -27.14 26.16 -27.20
CA ALA A 194 -26.34 27.38 -27.17
C ALA A 194 -26.41 28.14 -25.83
N LYS A 195 -27.43 27.87 -25.01
CA LYS A 195 -27.60 28.45 -23.66
C LYS A 195 -27.20 27.51 -22.54
N SER A 196 -26.79 26.27 -22.86
CA SER A 196 -26.37 25.27 -21.88
C SER A 196 -25.18 25.74 -21.06
N ASN A 197 -25.00 25.17 -19.86
CA ASN A 197 -23.82 25.47 -19.04
C ASN A 197 -22.52 25.06 -19.73
N GLY A 198 -22.53 23.97 -20.51
CA GLY A 198 -21.38 23.56 -21.32
C GLY A 198 -21.04 24.58 -22.41
N ALA A 199 -22.04 25.12 -23.11
CA ALA A 199 -21.81 26.17 -24.11
C ALA A 199 -21.29 27.47 -23.48
N ARG A 200 -21.78 27.85 -22.31
CA ARG A 200 -21.26 29.01 -21.56
C ARG A 200 -19.82 28.80 -21.08
N LEU A 201 -19.49 27.59 -20.64
CA LEU A 201 -18.13 27.23 -20.27
C LEU A 201 -17.18 27.34 -21.47
N LEU A 202 -17.54 26.75 -22.60
CA LEU A 202 -16.67 26.68 -23.77
C LEU A 202 -16.68 27.96 -24.63
N GLY A 203 -17.66 28.85 -24.43
CA GLY A 203 -17.92 30.01 -25.29
C GLY A 203 -18.54 29.67 -26.64
N ALA A 204 -18.84 28.40 -26.89
CA ALA A 204 -19.44 27.84 -28.10
C ALA A 204 -20.05 26.46 -27.78
N THR A 205 -20.89 25.94 -28.64
CA THR A 205 -21.45 24.58 -28.47
C THR A 205 -20.37 23.51 -28.65
N VAL A 206 -20.57 22.33 -28.05
CA VAL A 206 -19.60 21.23 -28.13
C VAL A 206 -19.36 20.72 -29.57
N LEU A 207 -20.34 20.93 -30.46
CA LEU A 207 -20.23 20.60 -31.88
C LEU A 207 -19.32 21.58 -32.64
N GLU A 208 -19.30 22.86 -32.24
CA GLU A 208 -18.47 23.89 -32.86
C GLU A 208 -17.01 23.80 -32.40
N VAL A 209 -16.77 23.37 -31.15
CA VAL A 209 -15.42 23.31 -30.55
C VAL A 209 -15.11 21.94 -29.92
N PRO A 210 -15.17 20.82 -30.66
CA PRO A 210 -15.07 19.49 -30.08
C PRO A 210 -13.74 19.23 -29.38
N GLN A 211 -12.61 19.74 -29.89
CA GLN A 211 -11.31 19.57 -29.22
C GLN A 211 -11.22 20.35 -27.92
N ARG A 212 -11.83 21.53 -27.83
CA ARG A 212 -11.93 22.29 -26.57
C ARG A 212 -12.83 21.57 -25.57
N ALA A 213 -13.90 20.94 -26.05
CA ALA A 213 -14.78 20.12 -25.21
C ALA A 213 -14.04 18.90 -24.63
N LYS A 214 -13.19 18.22 -25.43
CA LYS A 214 -12.33 17.13 -24.95
C LYS A 214 -11.27 17.60 -23.96
N ASP A 215 -10.63 18.73 -24.25
CA ASP A 215 -9.69 19.37 -23.32
C ASP A 215 -10.36 19.69 -21.97
N ALA A 216 -11.62 20.09 -22.00
CA ALA A 216 -12.46 20.32 -20.82
C ALA A 216 -13.19 19.06 -20.31
N SER A 217 -12.81 17.84 -20.70
CA SER A 217 -13.46 16.60 -20.28
C SER A 217 -12.46 15.67 -19.62
N ALA A 218 -12.57 15.44 -18.31
CA ALA A 218 -11.66 14.56 -17.56
C ALA A 218 -11.56 13.16 -18.19
N LEU A 219 -12.68 12.65 -18.75
CA LEU A 219 -12.69 11.37 -19.46
C LEU A 219 -11.68 11.31 -20.61
N ASP A 220 -11.50 12.39 -21.37
CA ASP A 220 -10.56 12.43 -22.50
C ASP A 220 -9.10 12.59 -22.06
N GLN A 221 -8.85 13.01 -20.82
CA GLN A 221 -7.52 13.28 -20.28
C GLN A 221 -6.87 12.09 -19.56
N VAL A 222 -7.64 11.05 -19.24
CA VAL A 222 -7.17 9.90 -18.45
C VAL A 222 -5.85 9.30 -18.99
N SER A 223 -4.84 9.22 -18.13
CA SER A 223 -3.56 8.54 -18.34
C SER A 223 -3.14 7.73 -17.11
N GLU A 224 -2.07 6.94 -17.25
CA GLU A 224 -1.59 6.01 -16.21
C GLU A 224 -0.96 6.69 -14.97
N ASP A 225 -0.57 7.95 -15.09
CA ASP A 225 0.07 8.76 -14.03
C ASP A 225 -0.93 9.61 -13.24
N ASP A 226 -2.23 9.38 -13.45
CA ASP A 226 -3.31 10.11 -12.80
C ASP A 226 -3.43 9.83 -11.31
N ALA A 227 -4.01 10.82 -10.60
CA ALA A 227 -4.32 10.72 -9.19
C ALA A 227 -5.28 9.55 -8.89
N ALA A 228 -5.29 9.05 -7.65
CA ALA A 228 -6.33 8.11 -7.22
C ALA A 228 -7.70 8.78 -7.18
N PHE A 229 -8.78 8.02 -7.44
CA PHE A 229 -10.16 8.54 -7.50
C PHE A 229 -11.12 7.85 -6.53
N LEU A 230 -11.88 8.65 -5.79
CA LEU A 230 -13.16 8.29 -5.21
C LEU A 230 -14.26 9.04 -5.96
N ILE A 231 -15.11 8.31 -6.70
CA ILE A 231 -16.22 8.87 -7.46
C ILE A 231 -17.51 8.49 -6.75
N MET A 232 -18.34 9.47 -6.40
CA MET A 232 -19.61 9.26 -5.70
C MET A 232 -20.77 9.85 -6.51
N HIS A 233 -21.80 9.05 -6.79
CA HIS A 233 -22.92 9.47 -7.64
C HIS A 233 -24.25 8.89 -7.15
N GLY A 234 -25.32 9.70 -7.16
CA GLY A 234 -26.67 9.24 -6.81
C GLY A 234 -27.35 8.54 -7.97
N ASP A 235 -28.02 7.40 -7.74
CA ASP A 235 -28.67 6.64 -8.83
C ASP A 235 -29.96 7.29 -9.38
N GLN A 236 -30.45 8.37 -8.76
CA GLN A 236 -31.60 9.18 -9.20
C GLN A 236 -31.21 10.59 -9.66
N ASP A 237 -29.94 10.81 -10.04
CA ASP A 237 -29.48 12.10 -10.54
C ASP A 237 -30.09 12.43 -11.91
N ASN A 238 -30.95 13.45 -11.94
CA ASN A 238 -31.61 13.93 -13.17
C ASN A 238 -30.87 15.09 -13.85
N SER A 239 -29.77 15.57 -13.26
CA SER A 239 -28.98 16.70 -13.76
C SER A 239 -27.72 16.25 -14.48
N VAL A 240 -26.94 15.36 -13.85
CA VAL A 240 -25.78 14.71 -14.44
C VAL A 240 -26.07 13.20 -14.48
N PRO A 241 -26.09 12.56 -15.66
CA PRO A 241 -26.34 11.13 -15.73
C PRO A 241 -25.21 10.32 -15.06
N ILE A 242 -25.56 9.24 -14.37
CA ILE A 242 -24.61 8.36 -13.68
C ILE A 242 -23.56 7.74 -14.61
N GLU A 243 -23.89 7.61 -15.90
CA GLU A 243 -22.99 7.12 -16.94
C GLU A 243 -21.72 7.97 -17.07
N GLN A 244 -21.75 9.25 -16.67
CA GLN A 244 -20.58 10.12 -16.63
C GLN A 244 -19.53 9.58 -15.64
N SER A 245 -19.96 9.25 -14.42
CA SER A 245 -19.09 8.68 -13.39
C SER A 245 -18.68 7.25 -13.72
N GLN A 246 -19.59 6.43 -14.26
CA GLN A 246 -19.27 5.06 -14.66
C GLN A 246 -18.21 5.03 -15.77
N LYS A 247 -18.34 5.86 -16.81
CA LYS A 247 -17.35 5.92 -17.91
C LYS A 247 -15.98 6.37 -17.41
N LEU A 248 -15.92 7.39 -16.56
CA LEU A 248 -14.65 7.86 -15.99
C LEU A 248 -14.00 6.76 -15.15
N HIS A 249 -14.74 6.17 -14.22
CA HIS A 249 -14.28 5.03 -13.40
C HIS A 249 -13.74 3.89 -14.27
N SER A 250 -14.53 3.43 -15.25
CA SER A 250 -14.11 2.34 -16.14
C SER A 250 -12.83 2.67 -16.91
N LYS A 251 -12.67 3.92 -17.37
CA LYS A 251 -11.47 4.33 -18.12
C LYS A 251 -10.25 4.38 -17.20
N LEU A 252 -10.37 4.93 -15.99
CA LEU A 252 -9.31 4.97 -14.98
C LEU A 252 -8.81 3.56 -14.63
N VAL A 253 -9.73 2.66 -14.25
CA VAL A 253 -9.39 1.27 -13.89
C VAL A 253 -8.68 0.54 -15.03
N ARG A 254 -9.13 0.74 -16.28
CA ARG A 254 -8.50 0.12 -17.46
C ARG A 254 -7.12 0.67 -17.79
N HIS A 255 -6.78 1.88 -17.33
CA HIS A 255 -5.43 2.45 -17.44
C HIS A 255 -4.56 2.13 -16.20
N GLY A 256 -5.04 1.28 -15.29
CA GLY A 256 -4.31 0.92 -14.07
C GLY A 256 -4.37 1.99 -12.97
N VAL A 257 -5.19 3.03 -13.13
CA VAL A 257 -5.39 4.08 -12.12
C VAL A 257 -6.36 3.58 -11.07
N GLU A 258 -6.02 3.79 -9.80
CA GLU A 258 -6.89 3.45 -8.69
C GLU A 258 -8.16 4.29 -8.73
N SER A 259 -9.31 3.63 -8.81
CA SER A 259 -10.60 4.28 -8.80
C SER A 259 -11.62 3.45 -8.03
N GLN A 260 -12.36 4.09 -7.14
CA GLN A 260 -13.54 3.52 -6.48
C GLN A 260 -14.78 4.30 -6.92
N LEU A 261 -15.81 3.57 -7.37
CA LEU A 261 -17.12 4.13 -7.67
C LEU A 261 -18.12 3.75 -6.57
N GLU A 262 -18.65 4.74 -5.85
CA GLU A 262 -19.71 4.58 -4.86
C GLU A 262 -21.02 5.14 -5.42
N ILE A 263 -21.95 4.24 -5.73
CA ILE A 263 -23.32 4.60 -6.11
C ILE A 263 -24.13 4.75 -4.83
N ILE A 264 -24.74 5.92 -4.61
CA ILE A 264 -25.56 6.21 -3.43
C ILE A 264 -27.03 5.94 -3.77
N PRO A 265 -27.62 4.83 -3.29
CA PRO A 265 -28.96 4.42 -3.70
C PRO A 265 -30.02 5.45 -3.28
N GLY A 266 -30.97 5.72 -4.17
CA GLY A 266 -32.09 6.64 -3.95
C GLY A 266 -31.72 8.12 -3.91
N SER A 267 -30.46 8.47 -4.13
CA SER A 267 -29.96 9.85 -4.04
C SER A 267 -29.98 10.54 -5.41
N GLY A 268 -30.29 11.84 -5.44
CA GLY A 268 -30.28 12.66 -6.66
C GLY A 268 -28.96 13.41 -6.86
N HIS A 269 -29.05 14.64 -7.39
CA HIS A 269 -27.90 15.54 -7.60
C HIS A 269 -27.39 16.15 -6.29
N GLY A 270 -26.83 15.31 -5.42
CA GLY A 270 -26.49 15.62 -4.03
C GLY A 270 -27.55 15.12 -3.05
N GLY A 271 -27.48 15.61 -1.80
CA GLY A 271 -28.39 15.19 -0.72
C GLY A 271 -27.67 15.03 0.62
N LYS A 272 -28.44 14.74 1.67
CA LYS A 272 -27.89 14.46 3.02
C LYS A 272 -27.13 13.13 3.05
N GLU A 273 -27.46 12.23 2.13
CA GLU A 273 -26.91 10.89 1.98
C GLU A 273 -25.41 10.93 1.63
N PHE A 274 -24.99 11.90 0.83
CA PHE A 274 -23.57 12.21 0.57
C PHE A 274 -22.81 12.66 1.81
N GLN A 275 -23.52 13.14 2.83
CA GLN A 275 -22.94 13.55 4.12
C GLN A 275 -23.27 12.58 5.26
N SER A 276 -23.83 11.41 4.96
CA SER A 276 -24.04 10.36 5.95
C SER A 276 -22.72 9.93 6.57
N GLU A 277 -22.78 9.33 7.77
CA GLU A 277 -21.60 8.79 8.45
C GLU A 277 -20.82 7.83 7.53
N ARG A 278 -21.52 6.92 6.84
CA ARG A 278 -20.91 6.02 5.84
C ARG A 278 -20.13 6.78 4.77
N SER A 279 -20.74 7.80 4.16
CA SER A 279 -20.11 8.59 3.10
C SER A 279 -18.90 9.37 3.62
N ARG A 280 -19.01 9.99 4.80
CA ARG A 280 -17.89 10.69 5.46
C ARG A 280 -16.76 9.74 5.80
N SER A 281 -17.05 8.57 6.36
CA SER A 281 -16.03 7.54 6.64
C SER A 281 -15.36 7.01 5.39
N LEU A 282 -16.07 6.93 4.25
CA LEU A 282 -15.47 6.56 2.98
C LEU A 282 -14.50 7.63 2.47
N ILE A 283 -14.94 8.89 2.45
CA ILE A 283 -14.13 10.04 2.03
C ILE A 283 -12.90 10.23 2.91
N LEU A 284 -13.09 10.10 4.24
CA LEU A 284 -12.00 10.20 5.20
C LEU A 284 -10.93 9.16 4.93
N ARG A 285 -11.33 7.88 4.82
CA ARG A 285 -10.38 6.79 4.56
C ARG A 285 -9.66 6.96 3.24
N PHE A 286 -10.36 7.37 2.19
CA PHE A 286 -9.75 7.68 0.90
C PHE A 286 -8.63 8.72 1.06
N PHE A 287 -8.93 9.90 1.62
CA PHE A 287 -7.88 10.92 1.81
C PHE A 287 -6.79 10.49 2.80
N GLN A 288 -7.10 9.69 3.82
CA GLN A 288 -6.09 9.17 4.75
C GLN A 288 -5.13 8.21 4.05
N SER A 289 -5.65 7.29 3.24
CA SER A 289 -4.85 6.32 2.48
C SER A 289 -3.93 6.99 1.45
N HIS A 290 -4.34 8.11 0.86
CA HIS A 290 -3.57 8.78 -0.20
C HIS A 290 -2.74 9.97 0.26
N LEU A 291 -3.13 10.67 1.34
CA LEU A 291 -2.49 11.93 1.74
C LEU A 291 -1.89 11.91 3.15
N MET A 292 -2.21 10.96 4.03
CA MET A 292 -1.55 10.92 5.35
C MET A 292 -0.25 10.09 5.36
N GLY A 293 0.03 9.34 4.29
CA GLY A 293 1.20 8.48 4.19
C GLY A 293 1.21 7.37 5.24
N ASN A 294 0.04 6.95 5.73
CA ASN A 294 -0.11 5.87 6.70
C ASN A 294 0.09 4.49 6.03
N TRP A 295 0.51 3.49 6.81
CA TRP A 295 0.60 2.09 6.37
C TRP A 295 -0.32 1.22 7.23
N PRO A 296 -1.65 1.32 7.09
CA PRO A 296 -2.63 0.82 8.06
C PRO A 296 -2.74 -0.71 8.15
N GLN A 297 -2.09 -1.46 7.27
CA GLN A 297 -2.19 -2.92 7.17
C GLN A 297 -0.96 -3.47 6.45
N GLY A 298 -0.64 -4.76 6.61
CA GLY A 298 0.59 -5.34 6.06
C GLY A 298 0.76 -5.17 4.55
N ILE A 299 -0.35 -5.26 3.80
CA ILE A 299 -0.41 -5.08 2.34
C ILE A 299 -0.45 -3.60 1.90
N GLY A 300 -0.17 -2.65 2.80
CA GLY A 300 -0.14 -1.22 2.52
C GLY A 300 -1.51 -0.55 2.43
N PRO A 301 -1.54 0.79 2.27
CA PRO A 301 -2.75 1.61 2.42
C PRO A 301 -3.84 1.29 1.40
N GLN A 302 -3.47 0.81 0.21
CA GLN A 302 -4.38 0.50 -0.89
C GLN A 302 -4.71 -1.00 -1.00
N GLY A 303 -4.05 -1.86 -0.20
CA GLY A 303 -4.28 -3.29 -0.25
C GLY A 303 -3.59 -4.03 -1.41
N ASN A 304 -2.45 -3.51 -1.87
CA ASN A 304 -1.75 -3.99 -3.08
C ASN A 304 -0.21 -3.90 -2.98
N PHE A 305 0.34 -3.61 -1.80
CA PHE A 305 1.77 -3.36 -1.54
C PHE A 305 2.38 -2.16 -2.29
N ASN A 306 1.56 -1.25 -2.82
CA ASN A 306 2.00 -0.15 -3.67
C ASN A 306 1.61 1.21 -3.08
N VAL A 307 2.53 2.16 -3.17
CA VAL A 307 2.28 3.60 -3.02
C VAL A 307 3.06 4.33 -4.12
N SER A 308 2.37 4.72 -5.20
CA SER A 308 3.01 5.18 -6.44
C SER A 308 3.55 6.61 -6.39
N GLN A 309 3.12 7.43 -5.42
CA GLN A 309 3.54 8.82 -5.27
C GLN A 309 4.25 9.02 -3.92
N ALA A 310 5.43 8.43 -3.81
CA ALA A 310 6.23 8.47 -2.59
C ALA A 310 7.71 8.36 -2.90
N ILE A 311 8.54 8.88 -1.99
CA ILE A 311 9.99 8.75 -2.01
C ILE A 311 10.39 8.04 -0.72
N ALA A 312 11.32 7.11 -0.82
CA ALA A 312 11.90 6.36 0.28
C ALA A 312 13.41 6.17 0.07
N PRO A 313 14.20 5.90 1.12
CA PRO A 313 15.64 5.66 1.00
C PRO A 313 15.92 4.51 0.04
N THR A 314 16.99 4.64 -0.73
CA THR A 314 17.41 3.63 -1.72
C THR A 314 18.73 2.96 -1.35
N LYS A 315 19.48 3.54 -0.41
CA LYS A 315 20.76 3.03 0.09
C LYS A 315 20.81 3.12 1.60
N TRP A 316 21.25 2.07 2.27
CA TRP A 316 21.49 2.02 3.71
C TRP A 316 22.36 0.79 4.06
N SER A 317 22.90 0.77 5.26
CA SER A 317 23.55 -0.40 5.83
C SER A 317 23.39 -0.39 7.35
N VAL A 318 22.75 -1.42 7.89
CA VAL A 318 22.60 -1.55 9.34
C VAL A 318 23.91 -1.98 9.98
N VAL A 319 24.69 -2.83 9.30
CA VAL A 319 26.06 -3.20 9.73
C VAL A 319 26.96 -1.96 9.85
N LYS A 320 26.89 -1.02 8.90
CA LYS A 320 27.69 0.21 8.90
C LYS A 320 27.02 1.40 9.60
N ASN A 321 25.79 1.23 10.09
CA ASN A 321 24.96 2.30 10.68
C ASN A 321 24.78 3.52 9.74
N GLU A 322 24.58 3.26 8.45
CA GLU A 322 24.33 4.27 7.40
C GLU A 322 22.83 4.35 7.10
N ASN A 323 22.26 5.56 7.11
CA ASN A 323 20.82 5.81 6.83
C ASN A 323 19.88 5.00 7.75
N VAL A 324 20.31 4.81 9.00
CA VAL A 324 19.53 4.21 10.08
C VAL A 324 19.13 5.30 11.04
N ARG A 325 17.82 5.58 11.15
CA ARG A 325 17.30 6.59 12.06
C ARG A 325 17.31 6.11 13.50
N TRP A 326 16.78 4.92 13.73
CA TRP A 326 16.79 4.26 15.03
C TRP A 326 16.64 2.75 14.89
N ARG A 327 17.02 2.03 15.94
CA ARG A 327 16.83 0.59 16.10
C ARG A 327 16.26 0.29 17.47
N LYS A 328 15.39 -0.72 17.53
CA LYS A 328 14.83 -1.25 18.76
C LYS A 328 15.12 -2.74 18.82
N VAL A 329 15.96 -3.14 19.77
CA VAL A 329 16.17 -4.56 20.09
C VAL A 329 14.87 -5.13 20.66
N LEU A 330 14.47 -6.27 20.13
CA LEU A 330 13.25 -6.98 20.49
C LEU A 330 13.59 -8.07 21.52
N PRO A 331 12.77 -8.24 22.57
CA PRO A 331 13.02 -9.25 23.59
C PRO A 331 12.80 -10.68 23.06
N GLU A 332 12.11 -10.84 21.93
CA GLU A 332 11.86 -12.11 21.27
C GLU A 332 11.56 -11.91 19.76
N THR A 333 11.66 -12.99 18.97
CA THR A 333 11.31 -13.03 17.54
C THR A 333 9.92 -12.48 17.23
N GLY A 334 9.78 -11.86 16.05
CA GLY A 334 8.52 -11.51 15.42
C GLY A 334 8.64 -11.51 13.90
N GLN A 335 7.51 -11.66 13.21
CA GLN A 335 7.44 -11.74 11.74
C GLN A 335 6.37 -10.85 11.11
N SER A 336 5.57 -10.14 11.91
CA SER A 336 4.55 -9.23 11.39
C SER A 336 5.17 -8.11 10.57
N THR A 337 4.62 -7.81 9.40
CA THR A 337 4.85 -6.51 8.74
C THR A 337 4.43 -5.39 9.70
N VAL A 338 5.24 -4.32 9.77
CA VAL A 338 4.97 -3.16 10.62
C VAL A 338 3.83 -2.35 10.01
N VAL A 339 2.94 -1.85 10.87
CA VAL A 339 1.83 -0.97 10.48
C VAL A 339 2.03 0.38 11.12
N THR A 340 1.73 1.46 10.39
CA THR A 340 1.90 2.83 10.89
C THR A 340 0.64 3.65 10.74
N TRP A 341 0.41 4.52 11.71
CA TRP A 341 -0.64 5.52 11.66
C TRP A 341 -0.28 6.76 12.46
N GLY A 342 -0.21 7.91 11.79
CA GLY A 342 0.17 9.14 12.48
C GLY A 342 1.62 9.06 12.99
N ASP A 343 1.82 9.20 14.29
CA ASP A 343 3.11 9.07 14.97
C ASP A 343 3.30 7.67 15.61
N ARG A 344 2.43 6.72 15.31
CA ARG A 344 2.42 5.39 15.92
C ARG A 344 2.85 4.33 14.92
N LEU A 345 3.54 3.33 15.44
CA LEU A 345 3.82 2.07 14.76
C LEU A 345 3.29 0.90 15.59
N PHE A 346 2.83 -0.15 14.93
CA PHE A 346 2.27 -1.35 15.51
C PHE A 346 2.91 -2.60 14.91
N PHE A 347 3.23 -3.57 15.75
CA PHE A 347 3.80 -4.87 15.36
C PHE A 347 3.60 -5.89 16.50
N THR A 348 3.97 -7.14 16.26
CA THR A 348 3.89 -8.20 17.26
C THR A 348 5.18 -9.00 17.38
N THR A 349 5.51 -9.41 18.60
CA THR A 349 6.56 -10.40 18.87
C THR A 349 5.95 -11.60 19.60
N MET A 350 6.67 -12.72 19.65
CA MET A 350 6.36 -13.77 20.59
C MET A 350 6.64 -13.29 22.02
N LYS A 351 6.10 -14.00 23.03
CA LYS A 351 6.59 -13.85 24.39
C LYS A 351 7.98 -14.47 24.54
N PRO A 352 8.90 -13.84 25.29
CA PRO A 352 10.25 -14.34 25.47
C PRO A 352 10.32 -15.77 26.03
N VAL A 353 11.08 -16.63 25.37
CA VAL A 353 11.43 -17.95 25.90
C VAL A 353 12.65 -17.87 26.82
N GLN A 354 12.77 -18.80 27.78
CA GLN A 354 13.88 -18.82 28.76
C GLN A 354 15.08 -19.67 28.31
N GLN A 355 14.91 -20.48 27.26
CA GLN A 355 15.88 -21.42 26.74
C GLN A 355 15.58 -21.70 25.26
N ASP A 356 16.43 -22.49 24.59
CA ASP A 356 16.19 -22.98 23.24
C ASP A 356 14.79 -23.60 23.12
N SER A 357 14.05 -23.22 22.07
CA SER A 357 12.67 -23.64 21.85
C SER A 357 12.33 -23.81 20.37
N GLU A 358 11.51 -24.81 20.06
CA GLU A 358 11.00 -25.05 18.72
C GLU A 358 9.59 -24.48 18.52
N THR A 359 8.85 -24.28 19.61
CA THR A 359 7.45 -23.84 19.61
C THR A 359 7.21 -22.66 20.54
N GLY A 360 6.19 -21.87 20.23
CA GLY A 360 5.67 -20.79 21.07
C GLY A 360 4.22 -20.51 20.71
N SER A 361 3.52 -19.77 21.57
CA SER A 361 2.09 -19.50 21.40
C SER A 361 1.73 -18.07 21.76
N ASP A 362 2.04 -17.65 22.98
CA ASP A 362 1.72 -16.31 23.46
C ASP A 362 2.54 -15.23 22.74
N MET A 363 1.89 -14.09 22.51
CA MET A 363 2.45 -12.95 21.80
C MET A 363 2.37 -11.68 22.63
N VAL A 364 3.12 -10.67 22.20
CA VAL A 364 3.06 -9.29 22.70
C VAL A 364 2.70 -8.39 21.52
N ALA A 365 1.59 -7.65 21.66
CA ALA A 365 1.24 -6.53 20.80
C ALA A 365 1.99 -5.28 21.25
N TRP A 366 2.58 -4.57 20.29
CA TRP A 366 3.37 -3.38 20.54
C TRP A 366 2.75 -2.16 19.89
N CYS A 367 2.76 -1.04 20.62
CA CYS A 367 2.63 0.30 20.06
C CYS A 367 3.87 1.09 20.45
N CYS A 368 4.58 1.60 19.44
CA CYS A 368 5.73 2.48 19.65
C CYS A 368 5.52 3.80 18.89
N ASN A 369 6.29 4.82 19.25
CA ASN A 369 6.38 6.03 18.46
C ASN A 369 7.17 5.76 17.16
N ALA A 370 6.62 6.16 16.01
CA ALA A 370 7.16 5.97 14.67
C ALA A 370 8.48 6.72 14.42
N ASP A 371 8.69 7.85 15.10
CA ASP A 371 9.85 8.72 14.91
C ASP A 371 11.03 8.34 15.81
N THR A 372 10.78 7.78 16.99
CA THR A 372 11.80 7.49 18.02
C THR A 372 11.98 6.01 18.34
N GLY A 373 11.00 5.16 18.02
CA GLY A 373 11.00 3.74 18.41
C GLY A 373 10.67 3.50 19.89
N GLU A 374 10.37 4.56 20.65
CA GLU A 374 10.02 4.47 22.07
C GLU A 374 8.70 3.74 22.26
N THR A 375 8.64 2.90 23.30
CA THR A 375 7.46 2.09 23.58
C THR A 375 6.39 2.99 24.21
N MET A 376 5.21 3.04 23.60
CA MET A 376 4.06 3.74 24.17
C MET A 376 3.26 2.80 25.06
N TRP A 377 3.00 1.58 24.58
CA TRP A 377 2.41 0.50 25.38
C TRP A 377 2.68 -0.87 24.76
N THR A 378 2.53 -1.91 25.58
CA THR A 378 2.47 -3.31 25.14
C THR A 378 1.26 -4.01 25.73
N ARG A 379 0.75 -5.04 25.04
CA ARG A 379 -0.35 -5.90 25.53
C ARG A 379 -0.05 -7.36 25.26
N ASP A 380 -0.28 -8.19 26.26
CA ASP A 380 -0.20 -9.63 26.12
C ASP A 380 -1.39 -10.16 25.31
N LEU A 381 -1.09 -11.03 24.34
CA LEU A 381 -2.08 -11.76 23.55
C LEU A 381 -1.89 -13.25 23.78
N ARG A 382 -2.71 -13.80 24.66
CA ARG A 382 -2.68 -15.23 24.97
C ARG A 382 -3.12 -16.06 23.77
N ALA A 383 -2.49 -17.22 23.62
CA ALA A 383 -2.85 -18.21 22.62
C ALA A 383 -3.57 -19.40 23.23
N ASP A 384 -4.22 -20.19 22.37
CA ASP A 384 -4.89 -21.43 22.75
C ASP A 384 -4.09 -22.67 22.29
N HIS A 385 -3.22 -22.51 21.28
CA HIS A 385 -2.45 -23.59 20.67
C HIS A 385 -0.95 -23.24 20.49
N PRO A 386 -0.01 -24.18 20.62
CA PRO A 386 1.38 -23.93 20.24
C PRO A 386 1.56 -23.98 18.72
N LEU A 387 2.44 -23.12 18.18
CA LEU A 387 2.95 -23.19 16.81
C LEU A 387 4.48 -23.14 16.78
N ARG A 388 5.06 -23.53 15.65
CA ARG A 388 6.51 -23.47 15.42
C ARG A 388 7.03 -22.03 15.43
N LEU A 389 8.14 -21.79 16.12
CA LEU A 389 8.85 -20.51 16.14
C LEU A 389 9.68 -20.28 14.87
N SER A 390 9.76 -19.03 14.43
CA SER A 390 10.64 -18.58 13.35
C SER A 390 10.61 -19.48 12.11
N GLY A 391 9.41 -19.98 11.78
CA GLY A 391 9.20 -20.91 10.68
C GLY A 391 9.45 -20.25 9.32
N CYS A 392 10.03 -20.99 8.37
CA CYS A 392 10.31 -20.50 7.02
C CYS A 392 9.06 -20.12 6.20
N PHE A 393 7.88 -20.39 6.75
CA PHE A 393 6.63 -19.97 6.19
C PHE A 393 5.79 -19.06 7.08
N GLY A 394 6.20 -18.81 8.31
CA GLY A 394 5.44 -18.03 9.28
C GLY A 394 5.37 -18.71 10.65
N ASP A 395 5.09 -17.91 11.67
CA ASP A 395 4.81 -18.29 13.05
C ASP A 395 3.56 -17.54 13.56
N SER A 396 3.27 -17.62 14.87
CA SER A 396 2.07 -17.01 15.47
C SER A 396 1.97 -15.49 15.23
N THR A 397 3.11 -14.81 15.09
CA THR A 397 3.22 -13.35 14.91
C THR A 397 3.18 -12.89 13.47
N SER A 398 3.24 -13.82 12.52
CA SER A 398 3.35 -13.47 11.10
C SER A 398 2.17 -12.66 10.57
N PRO A 399 0.90 -12.88 10.96
CA PRO A 399 -0.19 -12.03 10.50
C PRO A 399 0.00 -10.61 11.03
N PRO A 400 0.13 -9.60 10.16
CA PRO A 400 0.33 -8.23 10.59
C PRO A 400 -0.90 -7.67 11.30
N PRO A 401 -0.71 -6.71 12.23
CA PRO A 401 -1.82 -5.92 12.72
C PRO A 401 -2.48 -5.11 11.60
N LEU A 402 -3.64 -4.52 11.86
CA LEU A 402 -4.24 -3.49 11.01
C LEU A 402 -4.98 -2.44 11.83
N THR A 403 -5.16 -1.25 11.26
CA THR A 403 -5.84 -0.13 11.92
C THR A 403 -6.70 0.69 10.96
N ASP A 404 -7.88 1.10 11.42
CA ASP A 404 -8.75 2.05 10.71
C ASP A 404 -8.51 3.52 11.09
N GLY A 405 -7.49 3.79 11.90
CA GLY A 405 -7.20 5.12 12.41
C GLY A 405 -7.80 5.45 13.76
N GLN A 406 -8.65 4.59 14.28
CA GLN A 406 -9.28 4.71 15.60
C GLN A 406 -9.04 3.47 16.47
N ARG A 407 -8.92 2.32 15.82
CA ARG A 407 -8.80 1.00 16.44
C ARG A 407 -7.70 0.21 15.76
N VAL A 408 -6.96 -0.57 16.53
CA VAL A 408 -5.93 -1.48 16.02
C VAL A 408 -6.27 -2.92 16.38
N CYS A 409 -6.31 -3.80 15.37
CA CYS A 409 -6.52 -5.24 15.53
C CYS A 409 -5.19 -5.97 15.42
N PHE A 410 -4.97 -6.91 16.33
CA PHE A 410 -3.83 -7.83 16.33
C PHE A 410 -4.33 -9.26 16.19
N PHE A 411 -3.54 -10.08 15.49
CA PHE A 411 -3.87 -11.44 15.15
C PHE A 411 -2.79 -12.35 15.72
N ASN A 412 -3.20 -13.24 16.62
CA ASN A 412 -2.37 -14.33 17.06
C ASN A 412 -2.79 -15.58 16.28
N ALA A 413 -1.92 -16.06 15.38
CA ALA A 413 -2.17 -17.26 14.59
C ALA A 413 -2.21 -18.56 15.41
N SER A 414 -2.24 -18.46 16.73
CA SER A 414 -2.45 -19.56 17.68
C SER A 414 -3.84 -19.54 18.35
N GLY A 415 -4.80 -18.80 17.80
CA GLY A 415 -6.22 -18.93 18.15
C GLY A 415 -6.94 -17.67 18.60
N ARG A 416 -6.33 -16.48 18.49
CA ARG A 416 -6.93 -15.25 19.03
C ARG A 416 -6.79 -14.04 18.13
N ILE A 417 -7.83 -13.20 18.11
CA ILE A 417 -7.82 -11.86 17.52
C ILE A 417 -8.29 -10.88 18.60
N ALA A 418 -7.59 -9.76 18.76
CA ALA A 418 -7.95 -8.74 19.73
C ALA A 418 -7.84 -7.33 19.14
N CYS A 419 -8.77 -6.47 19.52
CA CYS A 419 -8.83 -5.08 19.06
C CYS A 419 -8.72 -4.11 20.22
N PHE A 420 -7.93 -3.06 20.03
CA PHE A 420 -7.66 -2.03 21.02
C PHE A 420 -7.90 -0.64 20.44
N ASP A 421 -8.16 0.34 21.30
CA ASP A 421 -7.95 1.75 20.94
C ASP A 421 -6.45 2.09 20.94
N TYR A 422 -6.11 3.33 20.59
CA TYR A 422 -4.71 3.79 20.50
C TYR A 422 -4.03 4.01 21.85
N GLU A 423 -4.79 4.02 22.93
CA GLU A 423 -4.32 4.01 24.31
C GLU A 423 -4.07 2.58 24.82
N GLY A 424 -4.36 1.58 23.98
CA GLY A 424 -4.16 0.17 24.26
C GLY A 424 -5.24 -0.42 25.18
N LYS A 425 -6.42 0.20 25.27
CA LYS A 425 -7.57 -0.38 25.97
C LYS A 425 -8.23 -1.41 25.07
N LEU A 426 -8.49 -2.59 25.61
CA LEU A 426 -9.19 -3.65 24.90
C LEU A 426 -10.64 -3.21 24.59
N LEU A 427 -11.03 -3.32 23.32
CA LEU A 427 -12.39 -3.06 22.84
C LEU A 427 -13.17 -4.36 22.70
N TRP A 428 -12.58 -5.35 22.03
CA TRP A 428 -13.16 -6.69 21.86
C TRP A 428 -12.07 -7.72 21.58
N GLN A 429 -12.41 -9.00 21.75
CA GLN A 429 -11.57 -10.14 21.42
C GLN A 429 -12.42 -11.31 20.90
N ASN A 430 -11.84 -12.14 20.04
CA ASN A 430 -12.46 -13.35 19.49
C ASN A 430 -11.49 -14.54 19.55
N ASP A 431 -12.04 -15.71 19.85
CA ASP A 431 -11.34 -16.99 19.75
C ASP A 431 -11.54 -17.54 18.33
N MET A 432 -10.66 -17.13 17.43
CA MET A 432 -10.65 -17.51 16.02
C MET A 432 -9.22 -17.76 15.59
N MET A 433 -9.02 -18.72 14.70
CA MET A 433 -7.69 -19.15 14.27
C MET A 433 -7.33 -18.51 12.93
N PRO A 434 -6.61 -17.36 12.89
CA PRO A 434 -6.08 -16.84 11.64
C PRO A 434 -4.90 -17.71 11.18
N VAL A 435 -4.73 -17.82 9.87
CA VAL A 435 -3.58 -18.53 9.30
C VAL A 435 -2.31 -17.68 9.43
N SER A 436 -1.23 -18.28 9.93
CA SER A 436 0.05 -17.59 10.20
C SER A 436 0.62 -16.83 9.00
N ARG A 437 0.58 -17.41 7.82
CA ARG A 437 1.27 -16.87 6.64
C ARG A 437 0.45 -15.90 5.79
N THR A 438 -0.56 -15.26 6.37
CA THR A 438 -1.55 -14.47 5.63
C THR A 438 -1.45 -12.99 5.91
N GLN A 439 -2.12 -12.20 5.08
CA GLN A 439 -2.15 -10.74 5.20
C GLN A 439 -3.60 -10.32 5.45
N PRO A 440 -4.02 -10.10 6.71
CA PRO A 440 -5.30 -9.49 7.01
C PRO A 440 -5.41 -8.10 6.38
N PHE A 441 -6.62 -7.73 5.97
CA PHE A 441 -6.86 -6.45 5.31
C PHE A 441 -8.20 -5.83 5.67
N LEU A 442 -8.30 -4.53 5.46
CA LEU A 442 -9.49 -3.72 5.63
C LEU A 442 -10.34 -3.75 4.35
N SER A 443 -11.64 -3.97 4.53
CA SER A 443 -12.63 -3.80 3.47
C SER A 443 -13.90 -3.19 4.04
N ASN A 444 -14.26 -1.97 3.65
CA ASN A 444 -15.53 -1.33 4.04
C ASN A 444 -15.85 -1.33 5.55
N GLY A 445 -14.84 -1.14 6.41
CA GLY A 445 -15.02 -1.11 7.87
C GLY A 445 -15.01 -2.51 8.49
N GLN A 446 -14.63 -3.50 7.69
CA GLN A 446 -14.51 -4.89 8.08
C GLN A 446 -13.03 -5.25 8.14
N VAL A 447 -12.72 -6.15 9.07
CA VAL A 447 -11.45 -6.85 9.16
C VAL A 447 -11.61 -8.18 8.45
N VAL A 448 -10.88 -8.39 7.35
CA VAL A 448 -10.93 -9.63 6.56
C VAL A 448 -9.63 -10.38 6.74
N PHE A 449 -9.73 -11.67 7.05
CA PHE A 449 -8.58 -12.55 7.24
C PHE A 449 -8.90 -13.98 6.80
N ILE A 450 -7.88 -14.81 6.66
CA ILE A 450 -8.04 -16.24 6.36
C ILE A 450 -8.24 -16.99 7.69
N HIS A 451 -9.44 -17.53 7.89
CA HIS A 451 -9.81 -18.33 9.05
C HIS A 451 -9.58 -19.83 8.79
N GLN A 452 -8.92 -20.49 9.73
CA GLN A 452 -8.62 -21.91 9.74
C GLN A 452 -9.53 -22.65 10.72
N SER A 453 -10.17 -23.73 10.28
CA SER A 453 -11.18 -24.44 11.09
C SER A 453 -10.68 -25.72 11.78
N TYR A 454 -9.38 -26.01 11.69
CA TYR A 454 -8.74 -27.20 12.25
C TYR A 454 -7.45 -26.79 12.98
N MET A 455 -7.12 -27.52 14.04
CA MET A 455 -6.11 -27.10 15.02
C MET A 455 -4.82 -27.90 14.88
N PRO A 456 -3.67 -27.33 15.25
CA PRO A 456 -2.42 -28.06 15.27
C PRO A 456 -2.38 -29.06 16.43
N ASN A 457 -1.49 -30.04 16.35
CA ASN A 457 -1.15 -30.91 17.47
C ASN A 457 -0.27 -30.17 18.52
N SER A 458 0.12 -30.86 19.59
CA SER A 458 0.96 -30.30 20.67
C SER A 458 2.36 -29.85 20.23
N GLU A 459 2.83 -30.29 19.07
CA GLU A 459 4.12 -29.89 18.46
C GLU A 459 3.95 -28.70 17.48
N GLY A 460 2.73 -28.17 17.34
CA GLY A 460 2.44 -27.11 16.38
C GLY A 460 2.34 -27.59 14.93
N HIS A 461 2.12 -28.90 14.70
CA HIS A 461 1.94 -29.48 13.37
C HIS A 461 0.46 -29.61 13.02
N PHE A 462 0.10 -29.17 11.82
CA PHE A 462 -1.19 -29.47 11.22
C PHE A 462 -1.13 -30.81 10.49
N THR A 463 -2.00 -31.75 10.85
CA THR A 463 -2.04 -33.07 10.21
C THR A 463 -2.73 -33.02 8.85
N HIS A 464 -2.47 -34.01 8.00
CA HIS A 464 -3.14 -34.13 6.70
C HIS A 464 -4.51 -34.85 6.80
N ASP A 465 -5.01 -35.08 8.01
CA ASP A 465 -6.22 -35.91 8.25
C ASP A 465 -7.51 -35.24 7.76
N HIS A 466 -7.48 -33.91 7.60
CA HIS A 466 -8.60 -33.14 7.06
C HIS A 466 -8.60 -33.08 5.54
N LYS A 467 -7.74 -33.86 4.86
CA LYS A 467 -7.76 -33.92 3.41
C LYS A 467 -9.15 -34.32 2.92
N ASP A 468 -9.70 -33.55 1.99
CA ASP A 468 -11.04 -33.67 1.43
C ASP A 468 -12.20 -33.50 2.44
N ALA A 469 -11.97 -32.77 3.55
CA ALA A 469 -13.04 -32.45 4.51
C ALA A 469 -14.19 -31.65 3.90
N ALA A 470 -15.36 -31.69 4.56
CA ALA A 470 -16.53 -30.92 4.19
C ALA A 470 -16.26 -29.40 4.25
N SER A 471 -17.07 -28.61 3.53
CA SER A 471 -16.80 -27.19 3.30
C SER A 471 -16.87 -26.30 4.53
N ASP A 472 -17.49 -26.77 5.60
CA ASP A 472 -17.50 -26.15 6.93
C ASP A 472 -16.17 -26.32 7.70
N HIS A 473 -15.33 -27.27 7.27
CA HIS A 473 -13.97 -27.47 7.77
C HIS A 473 -12.88 -26.85 6.89
N TRP A 474 -13.24 -26.23 5.77
CA TRP A 474 -12.29 -25.55 4.89
C TRP A 474 -11.68 -24.32 5.56
N THR A 475 -10.51 -23.93 5.06
CA THR A 475 -9.97 -22.60 5.29
C THR A 475 -10.75 -21.60 4.44
N GLN A 476 -11.20 -20.47 5.00
CA GLN A 476 -12.09 -19.52 4.32
C GLN A 476 -11.71 -18.09 4.65
N LEU A 477 -12.09 -17.11 3.82
CA LEU A 477 -12.06 -15.72 4.29
C LEU A 477 -13.20 -15.50 5.27
N GLN A 478 -12.88 -14.81 6.36
CA GLN A 478 -13.81 -14.37 7.38
C GLN A 478 -13.73 -12.85 7.49
N ALA A 479 -14.89 -12.19 7.45
CA ALA A 479 -15.01 -10.76 7.73
C ALA A 479 -15.64 -10.55 9.11
N LEU A 480 -15.03 -9.67 9.89
CA LEU A 480 -15.56 -9.17 11.17
C LEU A 480 -15.82 -7.68 11.04
N ASP A 481 -16.84 -7.19 11.74
CA ASP A 481 -17.00 -5.76 11.97
C ASP A 481 -15.86 -5.24 12.85
N ILE A 482 -15.11 -4.23 12.40
CA ILE A 482 -13.93 -3.77 13.15
C ILE A 482 -14.30 -3.11 14.49
N ALA A 483 -15.51 -2.54 14.60
CA ALA A 483 -15.93 -1.84 15.80
C ALA A 483 -16.33 -2.80 16.93
N THR A 484 -16.94 -3.93 16.57
CA THR A 484 -17.57 -4.86 17.52
C THR A 484 -16.89 -6.23 17.58
N GLY A 485 -16.10 -6.59 16.57
CA GLY A 485 -15.56 -7.95 16.40
C GLY A 485 -16.59 -8.96 15.92
N SER A 486 -17.82 -8.55 15.62
CA SER A 486 -18.90 -9.47 15.24
C SER A 486 -18.67 -10.05 13.83
N PRO A 487 -18.89 -11.36 13.61
CA PRO A 487 -18.85 -11.94 12.28
C PRO A 487 -19.88 -11.32 11.34
N ILE A 488 -19.46 -10.95 10.13
CA ILE A 488 -20.36 -10.39 9.10
C ILE A 488 -20.65 -11.44 8.03
N TRP A 489 -19.59 -11.96 7.40
CA TRP A 489 -19.68 -12.97 6.36
C TRP A 489 -18.45 -13.86 6.36
N ARG A 490 -18.60 -15.05 5.77
CA ARG A 490 -17.50 -15.95 5.43
C ARG A 490 -17.65 -16.39 3.98
N THR A 491 -16.55 -16.67 3.30
CA THR A 491 -16.65 -17.10 1.90
C THR A 491 -17.36 -18.43 1.76
N LYS A 492 -18.10 -18.61 0.66
CA LYS A 492 -18.68 -19.93 0.31
C LYS A 492 -17.62 -20.87 -0.29
N CYS A 493 -16.65 -20.30 -1.00
CA CYS A 493 -15.45 -21.02 -1.44
C CYS A 493 -14.43 -21.12 -0.31
N GLY A 494 -13.56 -22.12 -0.41
CA GLY A 494 -12.39 -22.21 0.43
C GLY A 494 -11.21 -21.41 -0.14
N VAL A 495 -10.18 -21.20 0.68
CA VAL A 495 -9.02 -20.35 0.36
C VAL A 495 -7.76 -20.98 0.92
N ASN A 496 -6.77 -21.18 0.06
CA ASN A 496 -5.50 -21.75 0.48
C ASN A 496 -4.78 -20.85 1.50
N MET A 497 -4.21 -21.48 2.53
CA MET A 497 -3.46 -20.82 3.61
C MET A 497 -2.29 -19.94 3.15
N GLY A 498 -1.64 -20.24 2.03
CA GLY A 498 -0.51 -19.45 1.50
C GLY A 498 -0.92 -18.39 0.49
N CYS A 499 -2.20 -18.28 0.16
CA CYS A 499 -2.74 -17.23 -0.68
C CYS A 499 -2.58 -15.88 0.02
N VAL A 500 -2.24 -14.83 -0.75
CA VAL A 500 -2.31 -13.43 -0.31
C VAL A 500 -3.45 -12.77 -1.11
N PRO A 501 -4.68 -12.75 -0.57
CA PRO A 501 -5.83 -12.15 -1.23
C PRO A 501 -5.69 -10.62 -1.23
N LEU A 502 -5.92 -10.00 -2.38
CA LEU A 502 -5.88 -8.55 -2.53
C LEU A 502 -7.30 -8.04 -2.89
N PRO A 503 -7.89 -7.12 -2.11
CA PRO A 503 -9.14 -6.48 -2.48
C PRO A 503 -8.93 -5.52 -3.66
N THR A 504 -9.88 -5.46 -4.59
CA THR A 504 -9.79 -4.58 -5.77
C THR A 504 -11.16 -4.11 -6.26
N SER A 505 -11.18 -3.09 -7.13
CA SER A 505 -12.36 -2.57 -7.81
C SER A 505 -12.27 -2.88 -9.30
N LEU A 506 -13.32 -3.46 -9.87
CA LEU A 506 -13.42 -3.75 -11.31
C LEU A 506 -13.95 -2.55 -12.08
N SER A 507 -13.78 -2.53 -13.41
CA SER A 507 -14.23 -1.40 -14.24
C SER A 507 -15.75 -1.17 -14.25
N ASP A 508 -16.55 -2.14 -13.78
CA ASP A 508 -17.99 -2.03 -13.61
C ASP A 508 -18.42 -1.52 -12.22
N GLY A 509 -17.45 -1.14 -11.37
CA GLY A 509 -17.69 -0.63 -10.02
C GLY A 509 -17.80 -1.70 -8.93
N ARG A 510 -17.81 -2.99 -9.27
CA ARG A 510 -17.86 -4.04 -8.23
C ARG A 510 -16.54 -4.13 -7.48
N ARG A 511 -16.64 -4.23 -6.15
CA ARG A 511 -15.51 -4.59 -5.28
C ARG A 511 -15.42 -6.10 -5.11
N VAL A 512 -14.24 -6.64 -5.37
CA VAL A 512 -14.01 -8.10 -5.41
C VAL A 512 -12.69 -8.48 -4.75
N ILE A 513 -12.55 -9.75 -4.43
CA ILE A 513 -11.33 -10.36 -3.91
C ILE A 513 -11.05 -11.61 -4.74
N LEU A 514 -9.82 -11.77 -5.23
CA LEU A 514 -9.36 -13.03 -5.81
C LEU A 514 -8.75 -13.91 -4.72
N VAL A 515 -9.15 -15.18 -4.73
CA VAL A 515 -8.65 -16.17 -3.80
C VAL A 515 -8.15 -17.39 -4.54
N GLY A 516 -7.01 -17.92 -4.10
CA GLY A 516 -6.44 -19.15 -4.61
C GLY A 516 -6.89 -20.34 -3.78
N ARG A 517 -7.02 -21.48 -4.44
CA ARG A 517 -7.61 -22.72 -3.91
C ARG A 517 -6.72 -23.91 -4.24
N GLY A 518 -6.73 -24.91 -3.38
CA GLY A 518 -5.91 -26.10 -3.57
C GLY A 518 -4.47 -25.88 -3.10
N GLY A 519 -3.59 -26.86 -3.34
CA GLY A 519 -2.22 -26.87 -2.84
C GLY A 519 -1.99 -27.86 -1.69
N GLY A 520 -0.82 -27.80 -1.05
CA GLY A 520 -0.44 -28.70 0.04
C GLY A 520 -0.80 -28.15 1.42
N HIS A 521 -1.09 -29.06 2.36
CA HIS A 521 -1.45 -28.90 3.79
C HIS A 521 -2.95 -28.86 4.11
N SER A 522 -3.41 -29.84 4.91
CA SER A 522 -4.77 -30.01 5.50
C SER A 522 -5.93 -29.69 4.51
N PRO A 523 -7.19 -29.35 4.88
CA PRO A 523 -8.35 -29.52 4.00
C PRO A 523 -8.19 -28.82 2.65
N PRO A 524 -7.94 -29.58 1.56
CA PRO A 524 -7.75 -29.07 0.22
C PRO A 524 -9.11 -28.61 -0.30
N GLU A 525 -9.26 -27.32 -0.51
CA GLU A 525 -10.54 -26.75 -0.88
C GLU A 525 -10.82 -27.01 -2.36
N LYS A 526 -11.68 -27.99 -2.69
CA LYS A 526 -11.93 -28.40 -4.08
C LYS A 526 -13.02 -27.59 -4.80
N PRO A 527 -12.89 -27.37 -6.13
CA PRO A 527 -11.74 -27.70 -6.97
C PRO A 527 -10.53 -26.79 -6.69
N ASP A 528 -9.33 -27.28 -7.00
CA ASP A 528 -8.09 -26.47 -7.01
C ASP A 528 -8.20 -25.39 -8.08
N GLY A 529 -7.52 -24.26 -7.90
CA GLY A 529 -7.51 -23.16 -8.87
C GLY A 529 -7.77 -21.81 -8.21
N ILE A 530 -8.62 -20.99 -8.81
CA ILE A 530 -8.91 -19.65 -8.28
C ILE A 530 -10.42 -19.38 -8.24
N SER A 531 -10.82 -18.44 -7.39
CA SER A 531 -12.19 -17.94 -7.36
C SER A 531 -12.21 -16.43 -7.21
N LEU A 532 -13.21 -15.82 -7.84
CA LEU A 532 -13.55 -14.43 -7.61
C LEU A 532 -14.67 -14.35 -6.59
N VAL A 533 -14.48 -13.51 -5.59
CA VAL A 533 -15.38 -13.36 -4.45
C VAL A 533 -15.87 -11.92 -4.39
N SER A 534 -17.15 -11.73 -4.08
CA SER A 534 -17.72 -10.43 -3.74
C SER A 534 -17.14 -9.93 -2.42
N ALA A 535 -16.55 -8.73 -2.41
CA ALA A 535 -16.03 -8.11 -1.19
C ALA A 535 -17.15 -7.57 -0.27
N ILE A 536 -18.42 -7.65 -0.70
CA ILE A 536 -19.58 -7.16 0.04
C ILE A 536 -20.10 -8.22 1.00
N ASP A 537 -20.17 -9.47 0.56
CA ASP A 537 -20.89 -10.55 1.25
C ASP A 537 -20.16 -11.90 1.23
N GLY A 538 -18.95 -11.97 0.67
CA GLY A 538 -18.18 -13.22 0.59
C GLY A 538 -18.75 -14.25 -0.39
N SER A 539 -19.75 -13.88 -1.21
CA SER A 539 -20.29 -14.80 -2.21
C SER A 539 -19.28 -15.10 -3.32
N THR A 540 -19.20 -16.36 -3.74
CA THR A 540 -18.38 -16.77 -4.88
C THR A 540 -19.08 -16.36 -6.17
N ILE A 541 -18.45 -15.51 -6.96
CA ILE A 541 -18.95 -15.04 -8.26
C ILE A 541 -18.70 -16.12 -9.33
N TRP A 542 -17.47 -16.63 -9.39
CA TRP A 542 -17.11 -17.77 -10.22
C TRP A 542 -15.90 -18.50 -9.64
N THR A 543 -15.70 -19.74 -10.08
CA THR A 543 -14.53 -20.56 -9.79
C THR A 543 -13.94 -21.06 -11.11
N LEU A 544 -12.63 -20.88 -11.29
CA LEU A 544 -11.87 -21.45 -12.39
C LEU A 544 -11.02 -22.61 -11.82
N PRO A 545 -11.35 -23.87 -12.16
CA PRO A 545 -10.52 -25.01 -11.80
C PRO A 545 -9.18 -24.96 -12.53
N ILE A 546 -8.09 -25.15 -11.80
CA ILE A 546 -6.74 -25.33 -12.35
C ILE A 546 -6.13 -26.53 -11.61
N GLU A 547 -5.82 -27.59 -12.36
CA GLU A 547 -5.33 -28.84 -11.79
C GLU A 547 -3.94 -28.67 -11.17
N ASN A 548 -3.73 -29.20 -9.95
CA ASN A 548 -2.44 -29.12 -9.23
C ASN A 548 -1.93 -27.68 -8.99
N PHE A 549 -2.84 -26.70 -9.00
CA PHE A 549 -2.50 -25.29 -8.87
C PHE A 549 -1.80 -24.96 -7.55
N MET A 550 -0.72 -24.18 -7.65
CA MET A 550 0.03 -23.68 -6.51
C MET A 550 -0.44 -22.26 -6.15
N SER A 551 -1.49 -22.14 -5.35
CA SER A 551 -2.11 -20.85 -4.97
C SER A 551 -1.34 -20.00 -3.95
N THR A 552 -0.07 -20.32 -3.65
CA THR A 552 0.71 -19.66 -2.60
C THR A 552 1.38 -18.38 -3.10
N MET A 553 0.59 -17.41 -3.58
CA MET A 553 1.05 -16.18 -4.23
C MET A 553 0.08 -15.02 -3.92
N SER A 554 0.48 -13.80 -4.28
CA SER A 554 -0.42 -12.65 -4.36
C SER A 554 -1.24 -12.72 -5.65
N LEU A 555 -2.57 -12.56 -5.56
CA LEU A 555 -3.44 -12.61 -6.74
C LEU A 555 -3.81 -11.19 -7.18
N ASN A 556 -3.12 -10.69 -8.20
CA ASN A 556 -3.25 -9.32 -8.70
C ASN A 556 -4.31 -9.21 -9.80
N VAL A 557 -4.91 -8.02 -9.92
CA VAL A 557 -5.79 -7.65 -11.05
C VAL A 557 -5.20 -6.42 -11.72
N PHE A 558 -5.13 -6.44 -13.05
CA PHE A 558 -4.80 -5.28 -13.87
C PHE A 558 -5.97 -5.02 -14.84
N GLY A 559 -6.59 -3.86 -14.72
CA GLY A 559 -7.86 -3.56 -15.41
C GLY A 559 -8.93 -4.60 -15.07
N ASP A 560 -9.38 -5.35 -16.07
CA ASP A 560 -10.37 -6.43 -15.92
C ASP A 560 -9.75 -7.82 -16.15
N ARG A 561 -8.47 -7.97 -15.78
CA ARG A 561 -7.71 -9.21 -15.95
C ARG A 561 -7.05 -9.62 -14.63
N ALA A 562 -7.43 -10.79 -14.14
CA ALA A 562 -6.70 -11.44 -13.06
C ALA A 562 -5.39 -12.05 -13.61
N LEU A 563 -4.28 -11.84 -12.91
CA LEU A 563 -2.94 -12.24 -13.32
C LEU A 563 -2.45 -13.38 -12.43
N VAL A 564 -2.13 -14.53 -13.03
CA VAL A 564 -1.80 -15.76 -12.29
C VAL A 564 -0.57 -16.44 -12.87
N PHE A 565 0.36 -16.87 -12.01
CA PHE A 565 1.44 -17.76 -12.39
C PHE A 565 1.02 -19.22 -12.16
N ASP A 566 1.08 -20.04 -13.19
CA ASP A 566 0.71 -21.46 -13.13
C ASP A 566 1.72 -22.30 -13.90
N GLY A 567 2.47 -23.15 -13.19
CA GLY A 567 3.61 -23.85 -13.79
C GLY A 567 4.62 -22.87 -14.40
N GLY A 568 4.92 -23.03 -15.69
CA GLY A 568 5.77 -22.13 -16.47
C GLY A 568 5.02 -21.05 -17.27
N ASP A 569 3.71 -20.89 -17.03
CA ASP A 569 2.85 -19.95 -17.74
C ASP A 569 2.30 -18.83 -16.84
N HIS A 570 2.15 -17.65 -17.42
CA HIS A 570 1.37 -16.55 -16.89
C HIS A 570 0.00 -16.52 -17.58
N LEU A 571 -1.07 -16.40 -16.79
CA LEU A 571 -2.44 -16.43 -17.24
C LEU A 571 -3.11 -15.08 -17.02
N TRP A 572 -3.83 -14.61 -18.03
CA TRP A 572 -4.77 -13.50 -17.92
C TRP A 572 -6.18 -14.07 -17.93
N ILE A 573 -6.88 -13.96 -16.81
CA ILE A 573 -8.24 -14.46 -16.66
C ILE A 573 -9.20 -13.27 -16.71
N ASP A 574 -10.20 -13.36 -17.57
CA ASP A 574 -11.25 -12.37 -17.66
C ASP A 574 -12.12 -12.42 -16.40
N VAL A 575 -12.13 -11.32 -15.64
CA VAL A 575 -12.80 -11.25 -14.33
C VAL A 575 -14.32 -11.34 -14.40
N PHE A 576 -14.92 -11.12 -15.58
CA PHE A 576 -16.38 -11.20 -15.76
C PHE A 576 -16.85 -12.61 -16.06
N THR A 577 -16.04 -13.38 -16.78
CA THR A 577 -16.38 -14.73 -17.25
C THR A 577 -15.68 -15.85 -16.50
N GLY A 578 -14.60 -15.56 -15.77
CA GLY A 578 -13.75 -16.55 -15.11
C GLY A 578 -12.96 -17.43 -16.08
N LYS A 579 -12.83 -17.02 -17.35
CA LYS A 579 -12.13 -17.80 -18.39
C LYS A 579 -10.73 -17.24 -18.64
N VAL A 580 -9.78 -18.14 -18.89
CA VAL A 580 -8.44 -17.77 -19.37
C VAL A 580 -8.58 -17.13 -20.75
N ALA A 581 -8.25 -15.85 -20.84
CA ALA A 581 -8.30 -15.05 -22.06
C ALA A 581 -6.94 -15.06 -22.79
N ARG A 582 -5.84 -15.21 -22.06
CA ARG A 582 -4.48 -15.26 -22.59
C ARG A 582 -3.59 -16.16 -21.72
N ARG A 583 -2.63 -16.81 -22.34
CA ARG A 583 -1.58 -17.62 -21.70
C ARG A 583 -0.27 -17.33 -22.42
N GLU A 584 0.78 -17.03 -21.66
CA GLU A 584 2.14 -16.81 -22.17
C GLU A 584 3.13 -17.53 -21.28
N SER A 585 4.16 -18.13 -21.88
CA SER A 585 5.21 -18.75 -21.08
C SER A 585 6.13 -17.68 -20.51
N PHE A 586 6.49 -17.81 -19.24
CA PHE A 586 7.54 -17.01 -18.60
C PHE A 586 8.78 -17.85 -18.27
N THR A 587 8.89 -19.04 -18.85
CA THR A 587 10.03 -19.94 -18.71
C THR A 587 10.63 -20.34 -20.05
N ALA A 588 9.90 -20.25 -21.17
CA ALA A 588 10.41 -20.58 -22.49
C ALA A 588 10.88 -19.31 -23.23
N ASN A 589 12.10 -19.36 -23.79
CA ASN A 589 12.71 -18.29 -24.59
C ASN A 589 12.63 -16.90 -23.93
N VAL A 590 13.03 -16.82 -22.68
CA VAL A 590 13.00 -15.58 -21.89
C VAL A 590 14.33 -14.86 -21.94
N ASP A 591 14.28 -13.53 -21.93
CA ASP A 591 15.49 -12.70 -21.91
C ASP A 591 16.06 -12.66 -20.50
N LEU A 592 17.34 -13.01 -20.37
CA LEU A 592 18.07 -13.02 -19.12
C LEU A 592 19.26 -12.08 -19.20
N ARG A 593 19.34 -11.15 -18.25
CA ARG A 593 20.53 -10.38 -17.94
C ARG A 593 21.30 -11.05 -16.79
N ARG A 594 22.49 -11.57 -17.10
CA ARG A 594 23.31 -12.37 -16.17
C ARG A 594 24.62 -11.67 -15.83
N ASN A 595 25.05 -11.80 -14.58
CA ASN A 595 26.38 -11.38 -14.14
C ASN A 595 27.39 -12.50 -14.38
N THR A 596 28.47 -12.21 -15.10
CA THR A 596 29.54 -13.17 -15.45
C THR A 596 30.87 -12.90 -14.76
N SER A 597 30.94 -11.91 -13.86
CA SER A 597 32.17 -11.63 -13.11
C SER A 597 32.49 -12.73 -12.11
N SER A 598 33.77 -13.11 -12.04
CA SER A 598 34.34 -13.77 -10.86
C SER A 598 34.78 -12.71 -9.84
N ASN A 599 34.57 -13.00 -8.55
CA ASN A 599 34.72 -12.06 -7.44
C ASN A 599 35.96 -11.14 -7.52
N ALA A 600 35.73 -9.86 -7.20
CA ALA A 600 36.69 -8.73 -7.06
C ALA A 600 36.84 -7.74 -8.24
N GLY A 601 36.05 -7.85 -9.31
CA GLY A 601 35.98 -6.85 -10.41
C GLY A 601 34.65 -6.10 -10.50
N ARG A 602 34.56 -5.10 -11.40
CA ARG A 602 33.25 -4.54 -11.81
C ARG A 602 32.40 -5.70 -12.39
N PRO A 603 31.09 -5.78 -12.09
CA PRO A 603 30.18 -6.73 -12.73
C PRO A 603 30.27 -6.64 -14.26
N LEU A 604 30.58 -7.76 -14.90
CA LEU A 604 30.44 -7.99 -16.32
C LEU A 604 29.05 -8.58 -16.52
N TRP A 605 28.32 -8.05 -17.49
CA TRP A 605 26.94 -8.41 -17.72
C TRP A 605 26.74 -8.86 -19.17
N GLU A 606 26.08 -10.00 -19.31
CA GLU A 606 25.74 -10.60 -20.59
C GLU A 606 24.23 -10.76 -20.69
N SER A 607 23.71 -10.64 -21.90
CA SER A 607 22.31 -10.90 -22.21
C SER A 607 22.21 -12.16 -23.05
N GLU A 608 21.33 -13.07 -22.65
CA GLU A 608 21.05 -14.32 -23.36
C GLU A 608 19.55 -14.61 -23.35
N THR A 609 19.07 -15.32 -24.37
CA THR A 609 17.72 -15.88 -24.37
C THR A 609 17.81 -17.33 -23.91
N VAL A 610 17.10 -17.67 -22.83
CA VAL A 610 17.19 -18.98 -22.18
C VAL A 610 15.83 -19.64 -22.04
N SER A 611 15.81 -20.95 -21.81
CA SER A 611 14.63 -21.66 -21.33
C SER A 611 14.89 -22.26 -19.95
N ILE A 612 14.01 -22.00 -18.99
CA ILE A 612 14.12 -22.45 -17.61
C ILE A 612 13.51 -23.84 -17.49
N ASP A 613 14.36 -24.82 -17.19
CA ASP A 613 13.91 -26.16 -16.83
C ASP A 613 13.46 -26.18 -15.36
N LEU A 614 12.17 -26.48 -15.14
CA LEU A 614 11.59 -26.64 -13.81
C LEU A 614 11.84 -28.05 -13.22
N GLY A 615 12.38 -28.97 -14.02
CA GLY A 615 12.59 -30.37 -13.65
C GLY A 615 11.26 -31.03 -13.27
N THR A 616 11.25 -31.75 -12.15
CA THR A 616 10.03 -32.37 -11.60
C THR A 616 9.19 -31.42 -10.73
N SER A 617 9.61 -30.17 -10.57
CA SER A 617 8.88 -29.18 -9.78
C SER A 617 7.77 -28.56 -10.62
N SER A 618 6.56 -28.45 -10.05
CA SER A 618 5.51 -27.60 -10.62
C SER A 618 5.66 -26.12 -10.25
N ARG A 619 6.69 -25.76 -9.47
CA ARG A 619 6.92 -24.40 -8.95
C ARG A 619 7.98 -23.68 -9.76
N ALA A 620 7.57 -22.62 -10.46
CA ALA A 620 8.47 -21.69 -11.13
C ALA A 620 8.80 -20.45 -10.30
N ILE A 621 7.91 -20.04 -9.39
CA ILE A 621 8.09 -18.87 -8.52
C ILE A 621 8.16 -19.25 -7.05
N ILE A 622 8.88 -18.44 -6.26
CA ILE A 622 8.90 -18.53 -4.79
C ILE A 622 7.54 -18.10 -4.24
N GLN A 623 7.06 -18.78 -3.19
CA GLN A 623 5.76 -18.45 -2.59
C GLN A 623 5.74 -17.02 -2.08
N GLN A 624 4.66 -16.27 -2.33
CA GLN A 624 4.49 -14.88 -1.89
C GLN A 624 5.60 -13.91 -2.35
N SER A 625 6.31 -14.22 -3.43
CA SER A 625 7.41 -13.38 -3.93
C SER A 625 6.98 -12.37 -5.01
N ASN A 626 5.70 -12.33 -5.36
CA ASN A 626 5.18 -11.58 -6.50
C ASN A 626 4.40 -10.32 -6.11
N VAL A 627 4.55 -9.26 -6.91
CA VAL A 627 3.87 -7.96 -6.76
C VAL A 627 3.63 -7.33 -8.13
N LEU A 628 2.55 -6.56 -8.28
CA LEU A 628 2.28 -5.78 -9.48
C LEU A 628 2.79 -4.34 -9.30
N ALA A 629 3.68 -3.89 -10.19
CA ALA A 629 4.23 -2.54 -10.23
C ALA A 629 4.00 -1.92 -11.62
N GLY A 630 3.02 -1.03 -11.73
CA GLY A 630 2.55 -0.53 -13.03
C GLY A 630 2.15 -1.68 -13.96
N HIS A 631 2.76 -1.75 -15.13
CA HIS A 631 2.51 -2.80 -16.12
C HIS A 631 3.36 -4.06 -15.93
N TYR A 632 4.12 -4.18 -14.84
CA TYR A 632 5.04 -5.31 -14.63
C TYR A 632 4.63 -6.17 -13.43
N HIS A 633 4.37 -7.45 -13.67
CA HIS A 633 4.15 -8.45 -12.62
C HIS A 633 5.49 -9.09 -12.25
N TYR A 634 6.12 -8.59 -11.18
CA TYR A 634 7.40 -9.06 -10.68
C TYR A 634 7.25 -10.33 -9.85
N PHE A 635 8.29 -11.17 -9.81
CA PHE A 635 8.38 -12.38 -9.00
C PHE A 635 9.84 -12.82 -8.82
N ARG A 636 10.12 -13.69 -7.85
CA ARG A 636 11.43 -14.36 -7.73
C ARG A 636 11.36 -15.80 -8.23
N SER A 637 12.33 -16.19 -9.05
CA SER A 637 12.45 -17.56 -9.54
C SER A 637 12.67 -18.55 -8.40
N TYR A 638 12.01 -19.72 -8.49
CA TYR A 638 12.11 -20.78 -7.48
C TYR A 638 13.47 -21.50 -7.51
N THR A 639 14.00 -21.75 -8.72
CA THR A 639 15.20 -22.58 -8.92
C THR A 639 16.46 -21.77 -9.25
N GLN A 640 16.30 -20.49 -9.62
CA GLN A 640 17.40 -19.65 -10.11
C GLN A 640 17.55 -18.38 -9.25
N PRO A 641 18.75 -17.78 -9.18
CA PRO A 641 19.01 -16.55 -8.42
C PRO A 641 18.52 -15.31 -9.20
N TRP A 642 17.31 -15.38 -9.76
CA TRP A 642 16.81 -14.40 -10.72
C TRP A 642 15.54 -13.71 -10.20
N LEU A 643 15.51 -12.39 -10.37
CA LEU A 643 14.30 -11.58 -10.33
C LEU A 643 13.68 -11.59 -11.72
N GLY A 644 12.44 -12.04 -11.83
CA GLY A 644 11.69 -12.02 -13.09
C GLY A 644 10.59 -10.97 -13.09
N ARG A 645 10.19 -10.53 -14.28
CA ARG A 645 8.95 -9.76 -14.48
C ARG A 645 8.25 -10.18 -15.77
N VAL A 646 6.92 -10.08 -15.78
CA VAL A 646 6.11 -10.16 -17.01
C VAL A 646 5.47 -8.81 -17.27
N ASN A 647 5.66 -8.25 -18.47
CA ASN A 647 4.90 -7.10 -18.91
C ASN A 647 3.46 -7.53 -19.20
N VAL A 648 2.49 -7.03 -18.44
CA VAL A 648 1.10 -7.50 -18.48
C VAL A 648 0.34 -7.06 -19.73
N ILE A 649 0.89 -6.09 -20.48
CA ILE A 649 0.36 -5.62 -21.76
C ILE A 649 0.90 -6.50 -22.89
N THR A 650 2.23 -6.63 -22.98
CA THR A 650 2.88 -7.32 -24.10
C THR A 650 3.02 -8.83 -23.91
N GLY A 651 2.97 -9.32 -22.67
CA GLY A 651 3.21 -10.72 -22.32
C GLY A 651 4.68 -11.13 -22.26
N VAL A 652 5.61 -10.21 -22.54
CA VAL A 652 7.05 -10.48 -22.56
C VAL A 652 7.56 -10.69 -21.13
N ALA A 653 8.38 -11.73 -20.95
CA ALA A 653 9.04 -12.06 -19.69
C ALA A 653 10.54 -11.78 -19.75
N GLU A 654 11.06 -11.12 -18.72
CA GLU A 654 12.48 -10.77 -18.58
C GLU A 654 12.98 -11.20 -17.20
N TYR A 655 14.27 -11.51 -17.12
CA TYR A 655 14.95 -11.90 -15.89
C TYR A 655 16.26 -11.14 -15.69
N LEU A 656 16.55 -10.84 -14.44
CA LEU A 656 17.81 -10.26 -13.99
C LEU A 656 18.38 -11.11 -12.87
N GLN A 657 19.64 -11.55 -13.02
CA GLN A 657 20.35 -12.21 -11.93
C GLN A 657 20.58 -11.23 -10.79
N ILE A 658 20.37 -11.70 -9.56
CA ILE A 658 20.65 -10.99 -8.31
C ILE A 658 21.48 -11.89 -7.38
N PRO A 659 22.39 -11.34 -6.55
CA PRO A 659 23.21 -12.16 -5.67
C PRO A 659 22.35 -12.72 -4.56
N VAL A 660 22.40 -14.02 -4.28
CA VAL A 660 21.54 -14.69 -3.27
C VAL A 660 21.85 -14.26 -1.84
N GLN A 661 23.05 -13.75 -1.59
CA GLN A 661 23.46 -13.29 -0.27
C GLN A 661 24.49 -12.15 -0.37
N LEU A 662 24.42 -11.22 0.58
CA LEU A 662 25.37 -10.13 0.77
C LEU A 662 26.07 -10.34 2.12
N ASN A 663 27.40 -10.40 2.12
CA ASN A 663 28.21 -10.26 3.32
C ASN A 663 28.83 -8.85 3.35
N ARG A 664 28.32 -8.00 4.23
CA ARG A 664 28.77 -6.62 4.38
C ARG A 664 30.03 -6.57 5.27
N ALA A 665 31.08 -5.96 4.76
CA ALA A 665 32.34 -5.82 5.48
C ALA A 665 32.27 -4.74 6.58
N ASN A 666 33.00 -4.95 7.68
CA ASN A 666 33.23 -3.94 8.72
C ASN A 666 34.46 -3.09 8.35
N ASP A 667 34.23 -1.88 7.83
CA ASP A 667 35.13 -0.73 7.63
C ASP A 667 36.57 -0.90 7.09
N LYS A 668 37.01 -2.09 6.64
CA LYS A 668 38.29 -2.28 5.92
C LYS A 668 38.29 -3.35 4.83
N ASP A 669 37.28 -4.22 4.79
CA ASP A 669 37.15 -5.27 3.78
C ASP A 669 36.19 -4.86 2.65
N VAL A 670 36.24 -5.57 1.53
CA VAL A 670 35.31 -5.39 0.41
C VAL A 670 34.07 -6.25 0.66
N ASP A 671 32.88 -5.69 0.43
CA ASP A 671 31.63 -6.43 0.49
C ASP A 671 31.70 -7.66 -0.45
N ARG A 672 31.22 -8.82 0.03
CA ARG A 672 31.11 -10.04 -0.80
C ARG A 672 29.66 -10.24 -1.23
N TRP A 673 29.45 -10.47 -2.51
CA TRP A 673 28.16 -10.85 -3.08
C TRP A 673 28.25 -12.28 -3.58
N LEU A 674 27.26 -13.09 -3.26
CA LEU A 674 27.19 -14.47 -3.73
C LEU A 674 26.26 -14.56 -4.95
N TRP A 675 26.84 -14.59 -6.15
CA TRP A 675 26.11 -14.74 -7.41
C TRP A 675 25.99 -16.19 -7.84
N ASN A 676 27.02 -17.00 -7.56
CA ASN A 676 27.16 -18.38 -8.03
C ASN A 676 27.76 -19.30 -6.96
N GLU A 677 27.42 -20.60 -6.98
CA GLU A 677 28.01 -21.61 -6.08
C GLU A 677 29.54 -21.61 -6.09
N SER A 678 30.16 -21.41 -7.26
CA SER A 678 31.62 -21.41 -7.44
C SER A 678 32.37 -20.30 -6.69
N GLU A 679 31.65 -19.34 -6.13
CA GLU A 679 32.20 -18.24 -5.33
C GLU A 679 32.26 -18.58 -3.83
N MET A 680 31.72 -19.73 -3.45
CA MET A 680 31.83 -20.29 -2.11
C MET A 680 33.16 -21.03 -1.97
N SER A 681 33.80 -20.87 -0.82
CA SER A 681 34.96 -21.65 -0.40
C SER A 681 34.56 -23.08 -0.07
N ASP A 682 35.53 -24.01 -0.11
CA ASP A 682 35.32 -25.41 0.27
C ASP A 682 34.74 -25.54 1.69
N HIS A 683 35.15 -24.66 2.60
CA HIS A 683 34.61 -24.62 3.96
C HIS A 683 33.14 -24.20 4.01
N GLU A 684 32.77 -23.14 3.27
CA GLU A 684 31.38 -22.69 3.16
C GLU A 684 30.51 -23.81 2.56
N ILE A 685 30.99 -24.53 1.54
CA ILE A 685 30.30 -25.68 0.95
C ILE A 685 30.14 -26.83 1.97
N GLU A 686 31.20 -27.16 2.72
CA GLU A 686 31.17 -28.20 3.74
C GLU A 686 30.13 -27.90 4.84
N VAL A 687 30.08 -26.65 5.33
CA VAL A 687 29.08 -26.20 6.31
C VAL A 687 27.66 -26.42 5.79
N GLN A 688 27.39 -26.12 4.52
CA GLN A 688 26.07 -26.33 3.93
C GLN A 688 25.72 -27.81 3.80
N HIS A 689 26.69 -28.66 3.40
CA HIS A 689 26.48 -30.10 3.34
C HIS A 689 26.13 -30.72 4.70
N GLN A 690 26.72 -30.24 5.80
CA GLN A 690 26.41 -30.72 7.15
C GLN A 690 24.94 -30.45 7.55
N MET A 691 24.29 -29.47 6.94
CA MET A 691 22.88 -29.15 7.17
C MET A 691 21.91 -29.92 6.27
N MET A 692 22.42 -30.55 5.20
CA MET A 692 21.60 -31.28 4.24
C MET A 692 21.36 -32.72 4.72
N ARG A 693 20.10 -33.17 4.61
CA ARG A 693 19.76 -34.58 4.84
C ARG A 693 20.41 -35.53 3.83
N LYS A 694 20.63 -35.05 2.59
CA LYS A 694 21.23 -35.80 1.48
C LYS A 694 22.14 -34.85 0.68
N PRO A 695 23.45 -34.84 0.94
CA PRO A 695 24.40 -34.04 0.18
C PRO A 695 24.38 -34.40 -1.31
N THR A 696 24.50 -33.39 -2.16
CA THR A 696 24.55 -33.50 -3.62
C THR A 696 25.88 -32.99 -4.13
N LYS A 697 26.25 -33.35 -5.37
CA LYS A 697 27.52 -32.91 -5.96
C LYS A 697 27.59 -31.39 -6.16
N SER A 698 26.48 -30.78 -6.56
CA SER A 698 26.29 -29.32 -6.58
C SER A 698 25.23 -28.97 -5.55
N LEU A 699 25.41 -27.87 -4.83
CA LEU A 699 24.46 -27.37 -3.86
C LEU A 699 23.22 -26.84 -4.58
N PRO A 700 22.00 -27.22 -4.15
CA PRO A 700 20.80 -26.51 -4.55
C PRO A 700 20.86 -25.05 -4.12
N ILE A 701 20.24 -24.14 -4.88
CA ILE A 701 20.30 -22.69 -4.64
C ILE A 701 19.94 -22.26 -3.22
N GLN A 702 19.03 -22.94 -2.53
CA GLN A 702 18.66 -22.60 -1.15
C GLN A 702 19.81 -22.79 -0.13
N HIS A 703 20.87 -23.47 -0.53
CA HIS A 703 22.10 -23.69 0.22
C HIS A 703 23.28 -22.87 -0.29
N TRP A 704 23.08 -21.98 -1.28
CA TRP A 704 24.12 -21.04 -1.67
C TRP A 704 24.21 -19.93 -0.62
N ALA A 705 25.09 -20.10 0.34
CA ALA A 705 25.25 -19.15 1.44
C ALA A 705 26.68 -19.16 1.99
N PHE A 706 27.24 -17.98 2.23
CA PHE A 706 28.43 -17.79 3.05
C PHE A 706 28.16 -18.27 4.49
N GLU A 707 27.01 -17.88 5.05
CA GLU A 707 26.60 -18.28 6.40
C GLU A 707 25.10 -18.60 6.45
N PRO A 708 24.68 -19.65 7.17
CA PRO A 708 23.27 -19.95 7.42
C PRO A 708 22.64 -18.97 8.42
N ASN A 709 21.31 -18.88 8.46
CA ASN A 709 20.65 -18.13 9.53
C ASN A 709 20.83 -18.83 10.88
N GLU A 710 21.27 -18.09 11.89
CA GLU A 710 21.55 -18.61 13.24
C GLU A 710 20.26 -18.99 13.97
N MET A 711 19.15 -18.31 13.64
CA MET A 711 17.83 -18.47 14.25
C MET A 711 17.83 -18.25 15.77
N ARG A 712 18.63 -17.28 16.23
CA ARG A 712 18.71 -16.90 17.65
C ARG A 712 17.97 -15.61 17.92
N ASN A 713 17.28 -15.56 19.06
CA ASN A 713 16.69 -14.33 19.56
C ASN A 713 17.78 -13.40 20.16
N ALA A 714 17.39 -12.21 20.61
CA ALA A 714 18.33 -11.23 21.14
C ALA A 714 19.02 -11.66 22.44
N SER A 715 18.44 -12.61 23.20
CA SER A 715 19.09 -13.21 24.38
C SER A 715 20.02 -14.37 24.04
N GLY A 716 20.11 -14.77 22.77
CA GLY A 716 20.98 -15.83 22.28
C GLY A 716 20.37 -17.24 22.30
N ALA A 717 19.10 -17.41 22.68
CA ALA A 717 18.41 -18.70 22.64
C ALA A 717 18.07 -19.07 21.18
N LEU A 718 18.25 -20.34 20.83
CA LEU A 718 17.84 -20.88 19.53
C LEU A 718 16.30 -20.99 19.49
N VAL A 719 15.66 -20.22 18.63
CA VAL A 719 14.20 -20.18 18.47
C VAL A 719 13.82 -20.62 17.06
N MET A 720 13.80 -21.94 16.84
CA MET A 720 13.66 -22.48 15.49
C MET A 720 12.80 -23.74 15.47
N GLY A 721 11.61 -23.64 14.88
CA GLY A 721 10.72 -24.79 14.66
C GLY A 721 10.85 -25.44 13.28
N ASP A 722 11.70 -24.93 12.38
CA ASP A 722 11.92 -25.50 11.05
C ASP A 722 13.36 -25.30 10.57
N SER A 723 14.08 -26.39 10.30
CA SER A 723 15.48 -26.33 9.87
C SER A 723 15.67 -25.64 8.52
N ARG A 724 14.62 -25.55 7.68
CA ARG A 724 14.67 -24.80 6.42
C ARG A 724 14.85 -23.30 6.63
N SER A 725 14.51 -22.78 7.80
CA SER A 725 14.74 -21.37 8.14
C SER A 725 16.23 -20.99 8.15
N ARG A 726 17.14 -21.98 8.24
CA ARG A 726 18.59 -21.75 8.14
C ARG A 726 19.12 -21.49 6.73
N GLY A 727 18.30 -21.68 5.68
CA GLY A 727 18.70 -21.41 4.30
C GLY A 727 18.82 -19.91 3.99
N ASN A 728 19.25 -19.58 2.78
CA ASN A 728 19.41 -18.17 2.33
C ASN A 728 18.09 -17.45 1.98
N GLY A 729 16.95 -18.14 2.10
CA GLY A 729 15.66 -17.61 1.65
C GLY A 729 15.44 -17.71 0.14
N TRP A 730 16.00 -18.71 -0.54
CA TRP A 730 15.58 -19.18 -1.87
C TRP A 730 14.89 -20.56 -1.79
N GLY A 731 14.19 -20.94 -2.85
CA GLY A 731 13.52 -22.24 -2.96
C GLY A 731 12.28 -22.36 -2.06
N HIS A 732 12.21 -23.42 -1.26
CA HIS A 732 10.98 -23.83 -0.58
C HIS A 732 10.71 -23.11 0.76
N HIS A 733 10.29 -21.85 0.66
CA HIS A 733 9.86 -20.98 1.76
C HIS A 733 8.71 -20.08 1.30
N ALA A 734 8.11 -19.32 2.23
CA ALA A 734 7.32 -18.15 1.85
C ALA A 734 8.22 -16.92 1.95
N SER A 735 8.19 -16.06 0.93
CA SER A 735 8.95 -14.81 0.89
C SER A 735 8.20 -13.73 1.66
N ALA A 736 8.91 -12.68 2.06
CA ALA A 736 8.25 -11.40 2.28
C ALA A 736 7.82 -10.87 0.89
N VAL A 737 6.58 -10.37 0.78
CA VAL A 737 6.10 -9.80 -0.48
C VAL A 737 6.84 -8.48 -0.73
N PRO A 738 7.35 -8.20 -1.93
CA PRO A 738 8.00 -6.93 -2.21
C PRO A 738 7.06 -5.73 -2.06
N THR A 739 7.61 -4.59 -1.65
CA THR A 739 6.86 -3.34 -1.48
C THR A 739 7.25 -2.34 -2.58
N VAL A 740 6.28 -1.66 -3.20
CA VAL A 740 6.51 -0.64 -4.22
C VAL A 740 6.27 0.75 -3.61
N VAL A 741 7.27 1.62 -3.68
CA VAL A 741 7.21 3.01 -3.21
C VAL A 741 7.77 3.92 -4.30
N GLY A 742 6.91 4.74 -4.89
CA GLY A 742 7.26 5.58 -6.02
C GLY A 742 7.78 4.75 -7.20
N GLN A 743 8.98 5.09 -7.65
CA GLN A 743 9.66 4.42 -8.76
C GLN A 743 10.50 3.21 -8.33
N HIS A 744 10.49 2.86 -7.04
CA HIS A 744 11.35 1.80 -6.50
C HIS A 744 10.52 0.65 -5.90
N MET A 745 11.00 -0.56 -6.10
CA MET A 745 10.50 -1.79 -5.49
C MET A 745 11.55 -2.34 -4.53
N TYR A 746 11.12 -2.72 -3.34
CA TYR A 746 11.94 -3.21 -2.24
C TYR A 746 11.71 -4.71 -2.09
N VAL A 747 12.74 -5.50 -2.41
CA VAL A 747 12.68 -6.97 -2.46
C VAL A 747 13.52 -7.53 -1.30
N PRO A 748 12.92 -7.76 -0.12
CA PRO A 748 13.62 -8.40 1.00
C PRO A 748 13.78 -9.91 0.82
N THR A 749 14.89 -10.44 1.32
CA THR A 749 15.15 -11.88 1.49
C THR A 749 15.08 -12.28 2.96
N MET A 750 14.98 -13.58 3.22
CA MET A 750 15.02 -14.08 4.60
C MET A 750 16.35 -13.81 5.31
N SER A 751 17.45 -13.68 4.57
CA SER A 751 18.79 -13.44 5.13
C SER A 751 19.06 -11.97 5.49
N GLY A 752 18.04 -11.10 5.46
CA GLY A 752 18.19 -9.67 5.77
C GLY A 752 18.78 -8.84 4.63
N THR A 753 18.92 -9.39 3.42
CA THR A 753 19.29 -8.62 2.24
C THR A 753 18.06 -7.97 1.63
N VAL A 754 18.17 -6.72 1.18
CA VAL A 754 17.08 -6.00 0.50
C VAL A 754 17.61 -5.42 -0.81
N TYR A 755 17.03 -5.85 -1.93
CA TYR A 755 17.30 -5.25 -3.23
C TYR A 755 16.34 -4.08 -3.46
N VAL A 756 16.87 -2.94 -3.88
CA VAL A 756 16.10 -1.78 -4.32
C VAL A 756 16.16 -1.74 -5.83
N ILE A 757 15.01 -1.97 -6.47
CA ILE A 757 14.88 -2.12 -7.91
C ILE A 757 14.07 -0.95 -8.48
N ARG A 758 14.60 -0.24 -9.48
CA ARG A 758 13.78 0.67 -10.29
C ARG A 758 12.87 -0.17 -11.18
N TRP A 759 11.59 -0.23 -10.83
CA TRP A 759 10.65 -1.19 -11.42
C TRP A 759 10.17 -0.79 -12.82
N ASN A 760 10.25 0.50 -13.15
CA ASN A 760 9.70 1.06 -14.39
C ASN A 760 10.75 1.23 -15.51
N ASN A 761 11.95 0.67 -15.36
CA ASN A 761 12.92 0.65 -16.44
C ASN A 761 12.37 -0.08 -17.66
N GLU A 762 12.67 0.42 -18.86
CA GLU A 762 12.23 -0.15 -20.13
C GLU A 762 12.70 -1.60 -20.29
N THR A 763 13.98 -1.86 -19.99
CA THR A 763 14.60 -3.19 -19.97
C THR A 763 14.94 -3.60 -18.53
N LEU A 764 14.73 -4.86 -18.17
CA LEU A 764 15.15 -5.39 -16.87
C LEU A 764 16.65 -5.75 -16.87
N ASP A 765 17.50 -4.74 -16.69
CA ASP A 765 18.95 -4.91 -16.66
C ASP A 765 19.59 -4.43 -15.34
N GLU A 766 20.92 -4.46 -15.26
CA GLU A 766 21.70 -4.08 -14.07
C GLU A 766 21.46 -2.64 -13.61
N THR A 767 21.05 -1.73 -14.52
CA THR A 767 20.74 -0.34 -14.17
C THR A 767 19.47 -0.23 -13.35
N SER A 768 18.66 -1.30 -13.34
CA SER A 768 17.49 -1.43 -12.47
C SER A 768 17.89 -1.64 -11.01
N ILE A 769 19.09 -2.14 -10.72
CA ILE A 769 19.58 -2.32 -9.34
C ILE A 769 20.08 -0.98 -8.81
N ILE A 770 19.26 -0.33 -7.98
CA ILE A 770 19.59 0.96 -7.35
C ILE A 770 20.42 0.76 -6.08
N GLY A 771 20.18 -0.33 -5.36
CA GLY A 771 20.88 -0.67 -4.13
C GLY A 771 20.73 -2.13 -3.73
N ILE A 772 21.75 -2.66 -3.07
CA ILE A 772 21.73 -3.95 -2.37
C ILE A 772 22.13 -3.65 -0.94
N ASN A 773 21.16 -3.72 -0.03
CA ASN A 773 21.26 -3.24 1.34
C ASN A 773 21.16 -4.40 2.34
N ASP A 774 21.66 -4.20 3.55
CA ASP A 774 21.57 -5.15 4.65
C ASP A 774 20.67 -4.61 5.78
N LEU A 775 19.95 -5.51 6.44
CA LEU A 775 19.16 -5.25 7.65
C LEU A 775 19.92 -5.64 8.93
N GLY A 776 21.22 -5.93 8.82
CA GLY A 776 22.09 -6.26 9.93
C GLY A 776 23.09 -7.37 9.56
N PRO A 777 23.88 -7.84 10.53
CA PRO A 777 24.92 -8.83 10.28
C PRO A 777 24.37 -10.11 9.64
N LEU A 778 25.18 -10.70 8.77
CA LEU A 778 24.83 -11.93 8.09
C LEU A 778 24.49 -13.04 9.10
N GLY A 779 23.50 -13.87 8.79
CA GLY A 779 23.03 -14.94 9.66
C GLY A 779 22.18 -14.49 10.86
N LYS A 780 22.21 -13.20 11.23
CA LYS A 780 21.54 -12.66 12.43
C LYS A 780 20.32 -11.79 12.12
N SER A 781 20.26 -11.20 10.93
CA SER A 781 19.22 -10.25 10.51
C SER A 781 18.04 -10.90 9.78
N PHE A 782 17.60 -12.08 10.25
CA PHE A 782 16.51 -12.83 9.60
C PHE A 782 15.23 -11.99 9.51
N ASN A 783 14.63 -11.89 8.32
CA ASN A 783 13.42 -11.09 8.08
C ASN A 783 12.34 -11.90 7.36
N ARG A 784 11.07 -11.73 7.76
CA ARG A 784 9.90 -12.34 7.10
C ARG A 784 8.77 -11.37 6.82
N GLY A 785 8.78 -10.20 7.44
CA GLY A 785 7.85 -9.12 7.13
C GLY A 785 8.25 -8.40 5.85
N SER A 786 7.25 -7.91 5.12
CA SER A 786 7.48 -6.91 4.08
C SER A 786 7.99 -5.61 4.72
N LEU A 787 8.71 -4.78 3.97
CA LEU A 787 9.05 -3.43 4.43
C LEU A 787 7.78 -2.58 4.34
N SER A 788 7.47 -1.82 5.39
CA SER A 788 6.39 -0.82 5.34
C SER A 788 6.96 0.57 5.10
N TYR A 789 6.21 1.41 4.42
CA TYR A 789 6.57 2.79 4.14
C TYR A 789 5.77 3.78 4.98
N HIS A 790 6.42 4.79 5.55
CA HIS A 790 5.73 5.90 6.18
C HIS A 790 6.58 7.17 6.14
N ARG A 791 6.06 8.23 5.50
CA ARG A 791 6.63 9.59 5.46
C ARG A 791 8.13 9.64 5.15
N GLY A 792 8.52 9.07 4.02
CA GLY A 792 9.92 9.07 3.61
C GLY A 792 10.75 7.95 4.21
N ARG A 793 10.23 7.19 5.17
CA ARG A 793 10.98 6.16 5.90
C ARG A 793 10.48 4.76 5.59
N LEU A 794 11.39 3.79 5.76
CA LEU A 794 11.08 2.38 5.69
C LEU A 794 11.24 1.74 7.06
N TYR A 795 10.34 0.81 7.39
CA TYR A 795 10.41 0.05 8.62
C TYR A 795 10.59 -1.42 8.29
N ALA A 796 11.58 -2.04 8.93
CA ALA A 796 11.90 -3.45 8.78
C ALA A 796 11.86 -4.14 10.14
N HIS A 797 11.33 -5.37 10.15
CA HIS A 797 11.16 -6.17 11.36
C HIS A 797 11.91 -7.49 11.21
N THR A 798 13.11 -7.54 11.80
CA THR A 798 13.93 -8.74 11.84
C THR A 798 13.63 -9.56 13.10
N ILE A 799 14.20 -10.77 13.17
CA ILE A 799 14.08 -11.67 14.32
C ILE A 799 14.58 -11.05 15.64
N GLN A 800 15.44 -10.01 15.59
CA GLN A 800 16.06 -9.39 16.76
C GLN A 800 15.75 -7.90 16.88
N GLU A 801 15.40 -7.21 15.79
CA GLU A 801 15.33 -5.75 15.78
C GLU A 801 14.14 -5.24 14.96
N LEU A 802 13.55 -4.16 15.44
CA LEU A 802 12.76 -3.26 14.61
C LEU A 802 13.65 -2.09 14.19
N ILE A 803 13.66 -1.78 12.90
CA ILE A 803 14.62 -0.86 12.27
C ILE A 803 13.86 0.21 11.50
N CYS A 804 14.19 1.48 11.72
CA CYS A 804 13.73 2.61 10.92
C CYS A 804 14.86 3.13 10.03
N LEU A 805 14.62 3.15 8.73
CA LEU A 805 15.54 3.61 7.69
C LEU A 805 15.07 4.95 7.14
N GLU A 806 15.98 5.88 6.89
CA GLU A 806 15.68 7.25 6.41
C GLU A 806 16.72 7.76 5.44
#